data_AF-A0A935M2V4-F1
#
_entry.id   AF-A0A935M2V4-F1
#
_cell.length_a   1.000
_cell.length_b   1.000
_cell.length_c   1.000
_cell.angle_alpha   90.00
_cell.angle_beta   90.00
_cell.angle_gamma   90.00
#
_symmetry.space_group_name_H-M   'P 1'
#
loop_
_entity.id
_entity.type
_entity.pdbx_description
1 polymer ?
#
loop_
_entity_poly.entity_id
_entity_poly.type
_entity_poly.pdbx_seq_one_letter_code
_entity_poly.pdbx_strand_id
1 'polypeptide(L)'
;MTGRPSPELLTVLRAHSPRPLLSGLRAPTMLVQGMADSLFGIEQAAATARAIAVQVPRLAIRWIDGGHDGLSSTAAADEQALRDWLADTLRGTTLLAGAGQFIYAAPIPRRRTVAPLFTTPDSPPTATWTAVPLAPLVGASGGATSDPQRIVTPPGGQPASVTAIPSLGGLGVGAAAYQLAALPGQSAAFDSPPFAQQTAIVGAPRLTLTVTSTGPETVLFLSLWQVTAGQATLPRRLVAPVRVLTTPGQPTSVDVALAPATWTVEAGSSLRVLVTSTDSAYAAPREARVDLVAVAGGELRLPHVDGYLLAAESDLDTESVGVGTAIALLLAAFGVLAWRERRRRRLLPDRDDLADVPLAVEHLVKTYADGHRAVGDVSWRAERGQVVGLLGPNGAGKTTTLRMAMGLITPDSGAVYLGGRAVRPGAPALRGVGALVEGPGFLPHLTGRANLHAYWAATGRPIEEARLDEALDVAALGGAVDRPVRSYSHGMRQRLGIAQAMLGLPDLLVLDEPTNGLDPPQIAAMRPILQRYAAAGRTVVVSSHLLAEVEQTCSHVVVMHAGRVVTAGPVADLIDSSDTTVVHLDPAATAETIAAVADRLRSVAGILEVEIVEDEGDSRLVVTAGMPRPDVVRALTEVGADVVGLSSRKHLEEVFLRVIAAAQTAGEPTGSVTERLRQVRAR
;
A
#
# COMPACT_ATOMS: atom_id res chain seq x y z
N MET A 1 39.80 -27.90 11.58
CA MET A 1 39.42 -28.11 13.00
C MET A 1 38.64 -29.42 13.14
N THR A 2 39.12 -30.40 13.89
CA THR A 2 38.57 -31.77 13.99
C THR A 2 37.30 -31.91 14.84
N GLY A 3 36.81 -30.83 15.46
CA GLY A 3 35.68 -30.87 16.39
C GLY A 3 35.99 -31.53 17.74
N ARG A 4 37.20 -32.09 17.92
CA ARG A 4 37.68 -32.62 19.20
C ARG A 4 38.51 -31.54 19.91
N PRO A 5 38.22 -31.23 21.18
CA PRO A 5 39.04 -30.29 21.94
C PRO A 5 40.46 -30.84 22.08
N SER A 6 41.47 -29.97 21.96
CA SER A 6 42.85 -30.39 22.10
C SER A 6 43.15 -30.80 23.56
N PRO A 7 44.16 -31.65 23.82
CA PRO A 7 44.58 -31.97 25.18
C PRO A 7 44.91 -30.74 26.03
N GLU A 8 45.48 -29.70 25.42
CA GLU A 8 45.79 -28.42 26.08
C GLU A 8 44.50 -27.70 26.49
N LEU A 9 43.52 -27.60 25.58
CA LEU A 9 42.22 -27.00 25.88
C LEU A 9 41.50 -27.78 27.00
N LEU A 10 41.51 -29.12 26.95
CA LEU A 10 40.93 -29.94 28.02
C LEU A 10 41.63 -29.73 29.36
N THR A 11 42.95 -29.54 29.34
CA THR A 11 43.73 -29.26 30.56
C THR A 11 43.35 -27.91 31.14
N VAL A 12 43.26 -26.87 30.32
CA VAL A 12 42.79 -25.53 30.71
C VAL A 12 41.37 -25.60 31.27
N LEU A 13 40.43 -26.23 30.57
CA LEU A 13 39.04 -26.38 31.02
C LEU A 13 38.94 -27.13 32.35
N ARG A 14 39.78 -28.15 32.57
CA ARG A 14 39.83 -28.88 33.86
C ARG A 14 40.43 -28.02 34.97
N ALA A 15 41.50 -27.28 34.70
CA ALA A 15 42.17 -26.42 35.67
C ALA A 15 41.27 -25.27 36.15
N HIS A 16 40.43 -24.75 35.25
CA HIS A 16 39.49 -23.66 35.55
C HIS A 16 38.05 -24.15 35.81
N SER A 17 37.82 -25.46 35.88
CA SER A 17 36.51 -26.00 36.25
C SER A 17 36.23 -25.71 37.73
N PRO A 18 35.03 -25.25 38.11
CA PRO A 18 34.65 -25.11 39.52
C PRO A 18 34.42 -26.46 40.21
N ARG A 19 34.41 -27.58 39.47
CA ARG A 19 34.10 -28.92 39.99
C ARG A 19 34.92 -29.32 41.23
N PRO A 20 36.25 -29.07 41.32
CA PRO A 20 37.03 -29.39 42.51
C PRO A 20 36.66 -28.54 43.73
N LEU A 21 36.10 -27.34 43.53
CA LEU A 21 35.71 -26.43 44.62
C LEU A 21 34.39 -26.84 45.27
N LEU A 22 33.53 -27.56 44.54
CA LEU A 22 32.20 -27.96 45.04
C LEU A 22 32.28 -28.79 46.33
N SER A 23 33.31 -29.63 46.49
CA SER A 23 33.50 -30.47 47.69
C SER A 23 33.98 -29.70 48.93
N GLY A 24 34.39 -28.44 48.77
CA GLY A 24 34.76 -27.53 49.85
C GLY A 24 33.66 -26.58 50.27
N LEU A 25 32.53 -26.56 49.55
CA LEU A 25 31.44 -25.62 49.82
C LEU A 25 30.72 -26.00 51.12
N ARG A 26 30.66 -25.06 52.07
CA ARG A 26 29.97 -25.23 53.36
C ARG A 26 28.95 -24.12 53.65
N ALA A 27 29.01 -23.02 52.92
CA ALA A 27 28.11 -21.88 53.10
C ALA A 27 26.67 -22.25 52.68
N PRO A 28 25.64 -21.73 53.38
CA PRO A 28 24.26 -21.74 52.89
C PRO A 28 24.22 -21.27 51.43
N THR A 29 23.49 -21.99 50.58
CA THR A 29 23.50 -21.75 49.14
C THR A 29 22.07 -21.78 48.59
N MET A 30 21.73 -20.80 47.77
CA MET A 30 20.52 -20.79 46.94
C MET A 30 20.92 -20.87 45.46
N LEU A 31 20.42 -21.89 44.76
CA LEU A 31 20.64 -22.07 43.33
C LEU A 31 19.38 -21.63 42.58
N VAL A 32 19.48 -20.60 41.76
CA VAL A 32 18.40 -20.12 40.89
C VAL A 32 18.78 -20.42 39.45
N GLN A 33 17.91 -21.11 38.71
CA GLN A 33 18.18 -21.50 37.33
C GLN A 33 16.94 -21.37 36.44
N GLY A 34 17.13 -20.77 35.26
CA GLY A 34 16.11 -20.70 34.22
C GLY A 34 15.94 -22.03 33.48
N MET A 35 14.70 -22.49 33.35
CA MET A 35 14.35 -23.71 32.64
C MET A 35 14.42 -23.57 31.11
N ALA A 36 14.40 -22.34 30.59
CA ALA A 36 14.56 -22.04 29.17
C ALA A 36 15.99 -21.57 28.83
N ASP A 37 16.96 -21.74 29.73
CA ASP A 37 18.36 -21.41 29.46
C ASP A 37 19.02 -22.50 28.61
N SER A 38 19.36 -22.16 27.37
CA SER A 38 20.03 -23.07 26.43
C SER A 38 21.56 -23.05 26.53
N LEU A 39 22.16 -22.05 27.18
CA LEU A 39 23.62 -21.93 27.34
C LEU A 39 24.10 -22.64 28.60
N PHE A 40 23.38 -22.45 29.70
CA PHE A 40 23.64 -23.07 31.00
C PHE A 40 22.40 -23.83 31.43
N GLY A 41 22.18 -24.99 30.82
CA GLY A 41 21.00 -25.79 31.05
C GLY A 41 20.82 -26.19 32.52
N ILE A 42 19.55 -26.40 32.87
CA ILE A 42 19.13 -26.78 34.22
C ILE A 42 19.74 -28.10 34.71
N GLU A 43 20.23 -28.95 33.82
CA GLU A 43 20.97 -30.15 34.18
C GLU A 43 22.27 -29.84 34.90
N GLN A 44 22.95 -28.74 34.56
CA GLN A 44 24.18 -28.29 35.24
C GLN A 44 23.87 -27.80 36.66
N ALA A 45 22.80 -27.03 36.82
CA ALA A 45 22.33 -26.59 38.13
C ALA A 45 21.90 -27.78 39.00
N ALA A 46 21.17 -28.75 38.43
CA ALA A 46 20.76 -29.96 39.13
C ALA A 46 21.96 -30.86 39.51
N ALA A 47 22.99 -30.94 38.66
CA ALA A 47 24.23 -31.64 38.97
C ALA A 47 25.02 -30.95 40.09
N THR A 48 25.09 -29.62 40.05
CA THR A 48 25.71 -28.81 41.10
C THR A 48 25.00 -29.00 42.43
N ALA A 49 23.67 -28.93 42.44
CA ALA A 49 22.83 -29.19 43.61
C ALA A 49 23.14 -30.55 44.24
N ARG A 50 23.14 -31.63 43.45
CA ARG A 50 23.47 -32.98 43.94
C ARG A 50 24.89 -33.07 44.51
N ALA A 51 25.86 -32.39 43.89
CA ALA A 51 27.25 -32.42 44.34
C ALA A 51 27.47 -31.74 45.70
N ILE A 52 26.72 -30.67 45.99
CA ILE A 52 26.87 -29.89 47.23
C ILE A 52 25.87 -30.27 48.32
N ALA A 53 24.78 -30.97 47.99
CA ALA A 53 23.69 -31.32 48.91
C ALA A 53 24.16 -32.02 50.19
N VAL A 54 25.18 -32.89 50.11
CA VAL A 54 25.70 -33.63 51.27
C VAL A 54 26.41 -32.70 52.27
N GLN A 55 26.96 -31.57 51.81
CA GLN A 55 27.90 -30.75 52.56
C GLN A 55 27.37 -29.38 52.93
N VAL A 56 26.36 -28.91 52.19
CA VAL A 56 25.70 -27.62 52.41
C VAL A 56 24.42 -27.87 53.21
N PRO A 57 24.39 -27.56 54.52
CA PRO A 57 23.24 -27.88 55.38
C PRO A 57 21.98 -27.06 55.05
N ARG A 58 22.12 -25.96 54.28
CA ARG A 58 21.03 -25.08 53.83
C ARG A 58 21.13 -24.88 52.33
N LEU A 59 20.62 -25.85 51.56
CA LEU A 59 20.56 -25.78 50.11
C LEU A 59 19.12 -25.46 49.66
N ALA A 60 18.92 -24.28 49.08
CA ALA A 60 17.68 -23.93 48.38
C ALA A 60 17.88 -24.02 46.86
N ILE A 61 16.87 -24.48 46.14
CA ILE A 61 16.88 -24.62 44.68
C ILE A 61 15.60 -24.00 44.15
N ARG A 62 15.73 -23.14 43.13
CA ARG A 62 14.61 -22.47 42.48
C ARG A 62 14.73 -22.60 40.97
N TRP A 63 13.73 -23.21 40.36
CA TRP A 63 13.58 -23.34 38.91
C TRP A 63 12.56 -22.32 38.41
N ILE A 64 13.04 -21.33 37.65
CA ILE A 64 12.21 -20.27 37.09
C ILE A 64 11.89 -20.57 35.62
N ASP A 65 10.75 -20.08 35.13
CA ASP A 65 10.26 -20.35 33.77
C ASP A 65 10.99 -19.56 32.66
N GLY A 66 11.82 -18.59 33.03
CA GLY A 66 12.69 -17.82 32.13
C GLY A 66 13.96 -18.58 31.67
N GLY A 67 14.86 -17.86 31.01
CA GLY A 67 16.11 -18.38 30.45
C GLY A 67 17.19 -17.31 30.33
N HIS A 68 18.25 -17.56 29.56
CA HIS A 68 19.39 -16.63 29.42
C HIS A 68 18.96 -15.25 28.89
N ASP A 69 18.13 -15.24 27.86
CA ASP A 69 17.69 -14.02 27.15
C ASP A 69 16.26 -13.57 27.55
N GLY A 70 15.60 -14.29 28.47
CA GLY A 70 14.18 -14.11 28.78
C GLY A 70 13.95 -14.04 30.29
N LEU A 71 13.35 -12.94 30.74
CA LEU A 71 12.95 -12.78 32.14
C LEU A 71 11.91 -13.84 32.53
N SER A 72 11.95 -14.28 33.79
CA SER A 72 10.89 -15.11 34.35
C SER A 72 9.59 -14.33 34.43
N SER A 73 8.46 -15.01 34.23
CA SER A 73 7.15 -14.41 34.44
C SER A 73 6.91 -14.02 35.90
N THR A 74 7.70 -14.57 36.84
CA THR A 74 7.66 -14.29 38.28
C THR A 74 8.86 -13.48 38.77
N ALA A 75 9.55 -12.74 37.90
CA ALA A 75 10.83 -12.10 38.23
C ALA A 75 10.83 -11.27 39.54
N ALA A 76 9.77 -10.49 39.80
CA ALA A 76 9.65 -9.72 41.05
C ALA A 76 9.52 -10.62 42.29
N ALA A 77 8.75 -11.71 42.19
CA ALA A 77 8.62 -12.69 43.26
C ALA A 77 9.91 -13.50 43.46
N ASP A 78 10.66 -13.78 42.38
CA ASP A 78 11.96 -14.43 42.44
C ASP A 78 12.99 -13.56 43.17
N GLU A 79 13.03 -12.26 42.85
CA GLU A 79 13.90 -11.29 43.51
C GLU A 79 13.55 -11.13 44.99
N GLN A 80 12.26 -11.00 45.31
CA GLN A 80 11.80 -10.90 46.69
C GLN A 80 12.18 -12.16 47.49
N ALA A 81 11.96 -13.35 46.93
CA ALA A 81 12.34 -14.61 47.57
C ALA A 81 13.85 -14.71 47.84
N LEU A 82 14.69 -14.22 46.92
CA LEU A 82 16.14 -14.16 47.13
C LEU A 82 16.50 -13.20 48.27
N ARG A 83 15.87 -12.02 48.33
CA ARG A 83 16.10 -11.03 49.41
C ARG A 83 15.71 -11.60 50.78
N ASP A 84 14.57 -12.27 50.84
CA ASP A 84 14.07 -12.89 52.08
C ASP A 84 14.99 -14.03 52.53
N TRP A 85 15.43 -14.90 51.60
CA TRP A 85 16.38 -15.96 51.89
C TRP A 85 17.73 -15.43 52.41
N LEU A 86 18.25 -14.35 51.82
CA LEU A 86 19.48 -13.70 52.29
C LEU A 86 19.29 -13.10 53.68
N ALA A 87 18.19 -12.38 53.91
CA ALA A 87 17.90 -11.76 55.20
C ALA A 87 17.78 -12.82 56.32
N ASP A 88 17.14 -13.95 56.04
CA ASP A 88 17.00 -15.05 57.02
C ASP A 88 18.31 -15.80 57.26
N THR A 89 19.10 -15.97 56.20
CA THR A 89 20.43 -16.58 56.32
C THR A 89 21.36 -15.71 57.17
N LEU A 90 21.37 -14.39 56.95
CA LEU A 90 22.21 -13.44 57.70
C LEU A 90 21.74 -13.24 59.15
N ARG A 91 20.43 -13.35 59.42
CA ARG A 91 19.87 -13.26 60.78
C ARG A 91 20.02 -14.55 61.59
N GLY A 92 20.48 -15.65 60.98
CA GLY A 92 20.64 -16.94 61.65
C GLY A 92 19.32 -17.60 62.05
N THR A 93 18.19 -17.20 61.45
CA THR A 93 16.88 -17.79 61.74
C THR A 93 16.79 -19.21 61.17
N THR A 94 16.22 -20.13 61.96
CA THR A 94 16.04 -21.56 61.61
C THR A 94 14.78 -21.82 60.78
N LEU A 95 13.83 -20.89 60.75
CA LEU A 95 12.59 -20.98 60.01
C LEU A 95 12.71 -20.20 58.71
N LEU A 96 12.79 -20.91 57.57
CA LEU A 96 12.18 -20.41 56.35
C LEU A 96 10.67 -20.49 56.60
N ALA A 97 10.08 -19.42 57.14
CA ALA A 97 8.65 -19.40 57.42
C ALA A 97 7.89 -19.59 56.10
N GLY A 98 7.45 -20.82 55.81
CA GLY A 98 6.57 -21.17 54.70
C GLY A 98 7.21 -21.49 53.33
N ALA A 99 8.53 -21.64 53.22
CA ALA A 99 9.20 -21.77 51.91
C ALA A 99 9.92 -23.14 51.77
N GLY A 100 9.39 -24.04 50.95
CA GLY A 100 10.07 -25.31 50.67
C GLY A 100 11.43 -25.08 49.99
N GLN A 101 12.37 -25.98 50.26
CA GLN A 101 13.74 -25.84 49.81
C GLN A 101 13.89 -26.02 48.29
N PHE A 102 12.96 -26.70 47.63
CA PHE A 102 12.85 -26.73 46.18
C PHE A 102 11.58 -26.02 45.73
N ILE A 103 11.73 -25.04 44.83
CA ILE A 103 10.64 -24.29 44.22
C ILE A 103 10.76 -24.44 42.71
N TYR A 104 9.64 -24.67 42.02
CA TYR A 104 9.61 -24.76 40.57
C TYR A 104 8.38 -24.05 40.00
N ALA A 105 8.60 -23.34 38.91
CA ALA A 105 7.53 -22.78 38.09
C ALA A 105 6.92 -23.88 37.20
N ALA A 106 5.61 -24.10 37.27
CA ALA A 106 4.94 -24.96 36.30
C ALA A 106 4.67 -24.18 34.98
N PRO A 107 4.42 -24.87 33.85
CA PRO A 107 4.04 -24.20 32.61
C PRO A 107 2.88 -23.21 32.79
N ILE A 108 2.96 -22.07 32.10
CA ILE A 108 1.93 -21.03 32.13
C ILE A 108 0.66 -21.59 31.45
N PRO A 109 -0.48 -21.68 32.15
CA PRO A 109 -1.74 -22.10 31.53
C PRO A 109 -2.19 -21.10 30.45
N ARG A 110 -2.93 -21.56 29.43
CA ARG A 110 -3.41 -20.72 28.31
C ARG A 110 -4.15 -19.43 28.70
N ARG A 111 -4.65 -19.31 29.93
CA ARG A 111 -5.42 -18.15 30.43
C ARG A 111 -4.66 -17.33 31.48
N ARG A 112 -3.35 -17.49 31.56
CA ARG A 112 -2.49 -16.78 32.53
C ARG A 112 -1.26 -16.22 31.82
N THR A 113 -0.68 -15.21 32.44
CA THR A 113 0.56 -14.56 32.02
C THR A 113 1.73 -14.91 32.94
N VAL A 114 1.42 -15.46 34.13
CA VAL A 114 2.38 -15.79 35.17
C VAL A 114 2.35 -17.30 35.46
N ALA A 115 3.54 -17.89 35.59
CA ALA A 115 3.70 -19.29 35.92
C ALA A 115 3.30 -19.55 37.39
N PRO A 116 2.42 -20.53 37.67
CA PRO A 116 2.14 -20.91 39.05
C PRO A 116 3.39 -21.55 39.68
N LEU A 117 3.70 -21.12 40.89
CA LEU A 117 4.88 -21.58 41.64
C LEU A 117 4.48 -22.70 42.60
N PHE A 118 5.21 -23.80 42.53
CA PHE A 118 5.06 -24.94 43.42
C PHE A 118 6.31 -25.12 44.26
N THR A 119 6.18 -25.77 45.41
CA THR A 119 7.31 -25.99 46.30
C THR A 119 7.18 -27.28 47.09
N THR A 120 8.32 -27.79 47.54
CA THR A 120 8.45 -29.00 48.35
C THR A 120 9.54 -28.80 49.40
N PRO A 121 9.40 -29.37 50.60
CA PRO A 121 10.40 -29.21 51.67
C PRO A 121 11.76 -29.82 51.33
N ASP A 122 11.82 -30.82 50.44
CA ASP A 122 13.04 -31.55 50.12
C ASP A 122 13.94 -30.80 49.13
N SER A 123 15.25 -30.75 49.38
CA SER A 123 16.24 -30.19 48.45
C SER A 123 17.58 -30.93 48.51
N PRO A 124 18.05 -31.51 47.38
CA PRO A 124 17.30 -31.69 46.13
C PRO A 124 16.07 -32.59 46.33
N PRO A 125 15.00 -32.41 45.56
CA PRO A 125 13.76 -33.16 45.73
C PRO A 125 13.95 -34.64 45.37
N THR A 126 13.24 -35.53 46.08
CA THR A 126 13.13 -36.94 45.67
C THR A 126 12.00 -37.08 44.66
N ALA A 127 12.32 -37.56 43.46
CA ALA A 127 11.30 -37.78 42.42
C ALA A 127 10.72 -39.20 42.52
N THR A 128 9.40 -39.31 42.41
CA THR A 128 8.72 -40.56 42.05
C THR A 128 8.77 -40.75 40.54
N TRP A 129 8.72 -42.00 40.07
CA TRP A 129 8.85 -42.31 38.65
C TRP A 129 7.64 -43.08 38.14
N THR A 130 7.11 -42.65 37.00
CA THR A 130 6.06 -43.36 36.28
C THR A 130 6.61 -43.84 34.95
N ALA A 131 6.53 -45.16 34.69
CA ALA A 131 6.86 -45.73 33.40
C ALA A 131 5.68 -45.56 32.45
N VAL A 132 5.94 -45.03 31.26
CA VAL A 132 4.95 -44.85 30.19
C VAL A 132 5.44 -45.62 28.97
N PRO A 133 4.62 -46.49 28.36
CA PRO A 133 5.04 -47.23 27.18
C PRO A 133 5.26 -46.28 26.00
N LEU A 134 6.26 -46.60 25.19
CA LEU A 134 6.61 -45.93 23.95
C LEU A 134 6.52 -46.92 22.78
N ALA A 135 5.82 -46.51 21.73
CA ALA A 135 5.73 -47.24 20.48
C ALA A 135 6.40 -46.45 19.35
N PRO A 136 7.15 -47.11 18.44
CA PRO A 136 7.71 -46.43 17.28
C PRO A 136 6.61 -45.84 16.40
N LEU A 137 6.76 -44.60 15.97
CA LEU A 137 5.87 -43.95 15.01
C LEU A 137 6.14 -44.57 13.63
N VAL A 138 5.25 -45.46 13.18
CA VAL A 138 5.41 -46.21 11.93
C VAL A 138 5.15 -45.29 10.73
N GLY A 139 6.17 -45.05 9.91
CA GLY A 139 5.99 -44.54 8.55
C GLY A 139 5.81 -45.71 7.57
N ALA A 140 4.63 -45.85 6.95
CA ALA A 140 4.28 -46.63 5.75
C ALA A 140 4.74 -48.11 5.56
N SER A 141 5.61 -48.68 6.40
CA SER A 141 6.03 -50.08 6.35
C SER A 141 5.71 -50.74 7.68
N GLY A 142 4.59 -51.46 7.72
CA GLY A 142 3.98 -52.06 8.92
C GLY A 142 4.81 -53.16 9.59
N GLY A 143 5.96 -52.80 10.15
CA GLY A 143 6.76 -53.64 11.05
C GLY A 143 6.28 -53.53 12.50
N ALA A 144 6.41 -54.62 13.25
CA ALA A 144 6.03 -54.71 14.66
C ALA A 144 6.75 -53.69 15.55
N THR A 145 6.19 -53.46 16.74
CA THR A 145 6.56 -52.46 17.77
C THR A 145 8.00 -52.54 18.31
N SER A 146 8.83 -53.46 17.83
CA SER A 146 10.19 -53.74 18.31
C SER A 146 11.30 -53.56 17.26
N ASP A 147 10.98 -53.14 16.03
CA ASP A 147 11.99 -53.01 14.98
C ASP A 147 12.77 -51.68 15.13
N PRO A 148 14.11 -51.69 15.17
CA PRO A 148 14.88 -50.46 15.30
C PRO A 148 14.66 -49.52 14.10
N GLN A 149 14.44 -48.25 14.39
CA GLN A 149 14.25 -47.22 13.36
C GLN A 149 15.59 -46.76 12.80
N ARG A 150 15.66 -46.65 11.47
CA ARG A 150 16.87 -46.23 10.76
C ARG A 150 16.96 -44.70 10.71
N ILE A 151 18.09 -44.16 11.15
CA ILE A 151 18.46 -42.75 11.08
C ILE A 151 19.72 -42.62 10.22
N VAL A 152 19.68 -41.74 9.23
CA VAL A 152 20.82 -41.39 8.38
C VAL A 152 21.42 -40.07 8.87
N THR A 153 22.74 -40.04 9.03
CA THR A 153 23.49 -38.78 9.19
C THR A 153 24.07 -38.41 7.83
N PRO A 154 23.65 -37.30 7.21
CA PRO A 154 24.18 -36.89 5.91
C PRO A 154 25.64 -36.41 6.01
N PRO A 155 26.42 -36.49 4.91
CA PRO A 155 27.77 -35.92 4.87
C PRO A 155 27.78 -34.45 5.27
N GLY A 156 28.64 -34.06 6.21
CA GLY A 156 28.69 -32.68 6.71
C GLY A 156 27.48 -32.24 7.55
N GLY A 157 26.54 -33.14 7.84
CA GLY A 157 25.38 -32.88 8.70
C GLY A 157 24.35 -31.91 8.11
N GLN A 158 24.26 -31.83 6.78
CA GLN A 158 23.31 -30.98 6.05
C GLN A 158 22.29 -31.81 5.26
N PRO A 159 20.98 -31.46 5.29
CA PRO A 159 20.38 -30.39 6.12
C PRO A 159 20.37 -30.75 7.61
N ALA A 160 20.58 -29.76 8.47
CA ALA A 160 20.52 -29.92 9.91
C ALA A 160 19.07 -29.76 10.44
N SER A 161 18.67 -30.63 11.38
CA SER A 161 17.41 -30.48 12.12
C SER A 161 17.35 -29.15 12.86
N VAL A 162 16.18 -28.52 12.93
CA VAL A 162 15.97 -27.28 13.68
C VAL A 162 14.93 -27.51 14.78
N THR A 163 15.42 -27.72 16.00
CA THR A 163 14.59 -27.90 17.21
C THR A 163 14.38 -26.58 17.97
N ALA A 164 15.36 -25.67 17.89
CA ALA A 164 15.33 -24.33 18.44
C ALA A 164 16.08 -23.36 17.51
N ILE A 165 15.54 -22.16 17.32
CA ILE A 165 16.26 -21.05 16.66
C ILE A 165 16.70 -20.08 17.74
N PRO A 166 18.01 -19.90 17.96
CA PRO A 166 18.53 -18.91 18.91
C PRO A 166 17.96 -17.52 18.61
N SER A 167 17.68 -16.70 19.63
CA SER A 167 17.21 -15.29 19.54
C SER A 167 15.78 -15.00 19.01
N LEU A 168 15.03 -15.97 18.50
CA LEU A 168 13.64 -15.79 18.03
C LEU A 168 12.57 -16.30 19.03
N GLY A 169 12.90 -16.32 20.32
CA GLY A 169 12.11 -16.95 21.39
C GLY A 169 10.64 -16.54 21.50
N GLY A 170 10.27 -15.33 21.06
CA GLY A 170 8.91 -14.78 21.19
C GLY A 170 7.97 -14.97 19.99
N LEU A 171 8.48 -15.35 18.81
CA LEU A 171 7.62 -15.58 17.64
C LEU A 171 7.30 -17.07 17.55
N GLY A 172 6.02 -17.40 17.67
CA GLY A 172 5.51 -18.76 17.55
C GLY A 172 5.82 -19.32 16.15
N VAL A 173 6.91 -20.07 16.02
CA VAL A 173 7.11 -20.96 14.88
C VAL A 173 6.04 -22.04 15.02
N GLY A 174 4.94 -21.86 14.28
CA GLY A 174 3.72 -22.66 14.39
C GLY A 174 3.88 -24.11 13.94
N ALA A 175 2.80 -24.68 13.39
CA ALA A 175 2.67 -26.09 13.00
C ALA A 175 3.83 -26.69 12.15
N ALA A 176 4.70 -25.86 11.55
CA ALA A 176 5.87 -26.28 10.79
C ALA A 176 7.11 -26.63 11.65
N ALA A 177 7.15 -26.27 12.94
CA ALA A 177 8.34 -26.48 13.80
C ALA A 177 8.73 -27.97 13.90
N TYR A 178 7.75 -28.86 14.01
CA TYR A 178 8.02 -30.30 14.04
C TYR A 178 8.60 -30.82 12.72
N GLN A 179 8.18 -30.29 11.57
CA GLN A 179 8.70 -30.74 10.26
C GLN A 179 10.14 -30.32 10.03
N LEU A 180 10.55 -29.18 10.58
CA LEU A 180 11.93 -28.70 10.56
C LEU A 180 12.82 -29.51 11.50
N ALA A 181 12.26 -30.05 12.59
CA ALA A 181 12.96 -30.92 13.51
C ALA A 181 13.05 -32.38 13.01
N ALA A 182 11.92 -32.97 12.62
CA ALA A 182 11.77 -34.36 12.22
C ALA A 182 12.03 -34.56 10.72
N LEU A 183 13.28 -34.32 10.29
CA LEU A 183 13.68 -34.46 8.89
C LEU A 183 13.56 -35.93 8.42
N PRO A 184 12.89 -36.19 7.27
CA PRO A 184 12.70 -37.53 6.76
C PRO A 184 14.00 -38.33 6.62
N GLY A 185 14.03 -39.53 7.21
CA GLY A 185 15.21 -40.41 7.19
C GLY A 185 16.36 -39.98 8.09
N GLN A 186 16.30 -38.81 8.74
CA GLN A 186 17.28 -38.32 9.71
C GLN A 186 16.72 -38.25 11.15
N SER A 187 15.53 -38.78 11.36
CA SER A 187 14.88 -38.83 12.67
C SER A 187 14.14 -40.14 12.91
N ALA A 188 14.15 -40.60 14.16
CA ALA A 188 13.27 -41.64 14.70
C ALA A 188 12.32 -41.01 15.72
N ALA A 189 11.07 -41.47 15.78
CA ALA A 189 10.06 -40.94 16.69
C ALA A 189 9.35 -42.09 17.42
N PHE A 190 9.12 -41.90 18.72
CA PHE A 190 8.46 -42.87 19.59
C PHE A 190 7.36 -42.17 20.39
N ASP A 191 6.13 -42.66 20.30
CA ASP A 191 4.95 -42.05 20.89
C ASP A 191 4.45 -42.85 22.09
N SER A 192 4.01 -42.15 23.12
CA SER A 192 3.21 -42.73 24.18
C SER A 192 1.74 -42.83 23.77
N PRO A 193 0.94 -43.67 24.46
CA PRO A 193 -0.52 -43.51 24.48
C PRO A 193 -0.91 -42.11 24.97
N PRO A 194 -2.12 -41.64 24.62
CA PRO A 194 -2.65 -40.40 25.17
C PRO A 194 -2.88 -40.55 26.69
N PHE A 195 -2.54 -39.51 27.43
CA PHE A 195 -2.68 -39.46 28.88
C PHE A 195 -4.16 -39.30 29.26
N ALA A 196 -4.66 -40.10 30.21
CA ALA A 196 -6.07 -40.07 30.62
C ALA A 196 -6.41 -38.83 31.47
N GLN A 197 -5.41 -38.28 32.18
CA GLN A 197 -5.53 -37.11 33.05
C GLN A 197 -4.38 -36.16 32.76
N GLN A 198 -4.50 -34.91 33.23
CA GLN A 198 -3.42 -33.96 33.15
C GLN A 198 -2.26 -34.43 34.05
N THR A 199 -1.06 -34.59 33.49
CA THR A 199 0.11 -35.09 34.21
C THR A 199 1.21 -34.04 34.22
N ALA A 200 1.66 -33.66 35.42
CA ALA A 200 2.83 -32.80 35.59
C ALA A 200 4.10 -33.65 35.64
N ILE A 201 5.12 -33.23 34.88
CA ILE A 201 6.44 -33.86 34.86
C ILE A 201 7.42 -32.82 35.41
N VAL A 202 8.21 -33.19 36.43
CA VAL A 202 9.15 -32.30 37.11
C VAL A 202 10.48 -33.01 37.24
N GLY A 203 11.45 -32.66 36.40
CA GLY A 203 12.78 -33.29 36.41
C GLY A 203 13.28 -33.64 35.02
N ALA A 204 14.17 -34.64 34.91
CA ALA A 204 14.67 -35.15 33.63
C ALA A 204 14.03 -36.50 33.30
N PRO A 205 13.14 -36.58 32.30
CA PRO A 205 12.63 -37.84 31.76
C PRO A 205 13.77 -38.75 31.31
N ARG A 206 13.61 -40.06 31.48
CA ARG A 206 14.67 -41.04 31.17
C ARG A 206 14.17 -42.19 30.32
N LEU A 207 14.98 -42.63 29.38
CA LEU A 207 14.75 -43.84 28.61
C LEU A 207 16.07 -44.54 28.31
N THR A 208 16.01 -45.83 28.02
CA THR A 208 17.19 -46.58 27.57
C THR A 208 17.12 -46.70 26.04
N LEU A 209 18.15 -46.22 25.34
CA LEU A 209 18.27 -46.40 23.90
C LEU A 209 19.20 -47.57 23.60
N THR A 210 18.82 -48.39 22.62
CA THR A 210 19.72 -49.32 21.94
C THR A 210 20.10 -48.70 20.61
N VAL A 211 21.41 -48.50 20.39
CA VAL A 211 21.96 -47.87 19.19
C VAL A 211 22.95 -48.80 18.51
N THR A 212 22.73 -49.10 17.23
CA THR A 212 23.69 -49.80 16.37
C THR A 212 24.15 -48.83 15.28
N SER A 213 25.43 -48.44 15.31
CA SER A 213 26.00 -47.48 14.35
C SER A 213 26.93 -48.16 13.35
N THR A 214 27.07 -47.58 12.15
CA THR A 214 28.19 -47.91 11.24
C THR A 214 29.52 -47.30 11.66
N GLY A 215 29.52 -46.32 12.58
CA GLY A 215 30.71 -45.65 13.09
C GLY A 215 31.17 -46.17 14.46
N PRO A 216 32.40 -45.82 14.89
CA PRO A 216 32.90 -46.10 16.24
C PRO A 216 32.31 -45.18 17.33
N GLU A 217 31.55 -44.17 16.91
CA GLU A 217 30.91 -43.18 17.76
C GLU A 217 29.72 -42.58 17.01
N THR A 218 28.64 -42.28 17.72
CA THR A 218 27.53 -41.48 17.20
C THR A 218 27.09 -40.42 18.21
N VAL A 219 26.63 -39.28 17.69
CA VAL A 219 25.97 -38.23 18.47
C VAL A 219 24.53 -38.15 17.99
N LEU A 220 23.60 -38.29 18.93
CA LEU A 220 22.17 -38.20 18.70
C LEU A 220 21.59 -37.06 19.52
N PHE A 221 20.52 -36.46 19.03
CA PHE A 221 19.85 -35.34 19.68
C PHE A 221 18.43 -35.76 20.01
N LEU A 222 18.07 -35.74 21.30
CA LEU A 222 16.76 -36.16 21.74
C LEU A 222 15.92 -34.99 22.24
N SER A 223 14.66 -34.95 21.83
CA SER A 223 13.69 -33.94 22.27
C SER A 223 12.35 -34.57 22.65
N LEU A 224 11.67 -33.96 23.62
CA LEU A 224 10.38 -34.43 24.14
C LEU A 224 9.25 -33.50 23.71
N TRP A 225 8.44 -33.98 22.79
CA TRP A 225 7.32 -33.26 22.19
C TRP A 225 6.01 -33.66 22.85
N GLN A 226 5.07 -32.73 22.93
CA GLN A 226 3.69 -32.99 23.29
C GLN A 226 2.84 -32.97 22.02
N VAL A 227 2.09 -34.05 21.79
CA VAL A 227 1.22 -34.21 20.62
C VAL A 227 -0.23 -34.10 21.08
N THR A 228 -0.94 -33.07 20.61
CA THR A 228 -2.35 -32.84 20.92
C THR A 228 -3.12 -32.72 19.62
N ALA A 229 -4.13 -33.58 19.40
CA ALA A 229 -4.91 -33.61 18.16
C ALA A 229 -4.04 -33.65 16.87
N GLY A 230 -2.94 -34.42 16.91
CA GLY A 230 -2.00 -34.56 15.79
C GLY A 230 -0.99 -33.41 15.61
N GLN A 231 -1.09 -32.34 16.40
CA GLN A 231 -0.12 -31.24 16.39
C GLN A 231 0.98 -31.50 17.43
N ALA A 232 2.22 -31.62 16.97
CA ALA A 232 3.39 -31.78 17.84
C ALA A 232 3.97 -30.41 18.21
N THR A 233 4.10 -30.16 19.50
CA THR A 233 4.70 -28.94 20.07
C THR A 233 5.87 -29.32 20.95
N LEU A 234 6.91 -28.49 21.00
CA LEU A 234 8.08 -28.67 21.87
C LEU A 234 8.04 -27.61 22.97
N PRO A 235 7.39 -27.88 24.13
CA PRO A 235 6.99 -26.82 25.07
C PRO A 235 8.16 -26.01 25.64
N ARG A 236 9.34 -26.64 25.80
CA ARG A 236 10.53 -26.01 26.38
C ARG A 236 11.65 -25.74 25.38
N ARG A 237 11.48 -26.13 24.09
CA ARG A 237 12.49 -26.00 23.03
C ARG A 237 13.90 -26.49 23.42
N LEU A 238 13.97 -27.53 24.25
CA LEU A 238 15.22 -28.13 24.72
C LEU A 238 15.52 -29.43 23.98
N VAL A 239 16.82 -29.70 23.85
CA VAL A 239 17.38 -30.90 23.24
C VAL A 239 18.47 -31.47 24.13
N ALA A 240 18.47 -32.78 24.30
CA ALA A 240 19.53 -33.53 24.99
C ALA A 240 20.50 -34.13 23.95
N PRO A 241 21.73 -33.60 23.82
CA PRO A 241 22.77 -34.22 23.01
C PRO A 241 23.34 -35.45 23.74
N VAL A 242 23.36 -36.59 23.06
CA VAL A 242 23.87 -37.86 23.60
C VAL A 242 24.97 -38.38 22.70
N ARG A 243 26.16 -38.52 23.28
CA ARG A 243 27.31 -39.14 22.64
C ARG A 243 27.38 -40.61 23.06
N VAL A 244 27.33 -41.52 22.09
CA VAL A 244 27.40 -42.96 22.30
C VAL A 244 28.67 -43.49 21.63
N LEU A 245 29.54 -44.14 22.41
CA LEU A 245 30.67 -44.88 21.87
C LEU A 245 30.14 -46.25 21.41
N THR A 246 30.37 -46.58 20.15
CA THR A 246 29.79 -47.78 19.52
C THR A 246 30.88 -48.65 18.94
N THR A 247 30.64 -49.96 18.88
CA THR A 247 31.42 -50.84 18.01
C THR A 247 30.63 -50.98 16.71
N PRO A 248 31.20 -50.66 15.53
CA PRO A 248 30.48 -50.70 14.27
C PRO A 248 29.71 -52.03 14.08
N GLY A 249 28.40 -51.94 13.84
CA GLY A 249 27.51 -53.08 13.63
C GLY A 249 27.06 -53.83 14.89
N GLN A 250 27.52 -53.45 16.09
CA GLN A 250 27.09 -54.05 17.36
C GLN A 250 26.11 -53.13 18.10
N PRO A 251 25.00 -53.65 18.67
CA PRO A 251 24.08 -52.87 19.46
C PRO A 251 24.72 -52.41 20.77
N THR A 252 24.58 -51.13 21.10
CA THR A 252 25.06 -50.53 22.35
C THR A 252 23.89 -49.90 23.09
N SER A 253 23.68 -50.29 24.35
CA SER A 253 22.63 -49.71 25.20
C SER A 253 23.16 -48.52 26.01
N VAL A 254 22.40 -47.43 26.05
CA VAL A 254 22.73 -46.21 26.80
C VAL A 254 21.50 -45.70 27.54
N ASP A 255 21.64 -45.41 28.84
CA ASP A 255 20.60 -44.71 29.62
C ASP A 255 20.69 -43.22 29.30
N VAL A 256 19.59 -42.65 28.80
CA VAL A 256 19.51 -41.28 28.34
C VAL A 256 18.60 -40.49 29.27
N ALA A 257 19.15 -39.41 29.83
CA ALA A 257 18.36 -38.36 30.45
C ALA A 257 18.04 -37.28 29.41
N LEU A 258 16.75 -37.03 29.20
CA LEU A 258 16.27 -35.90 28.43
C LEU A 258 16.50 -34.60 29.21
N ALA A 259 16.46 -33.47 28.50
CA ALA A 259 16.67 -32.16 29.11
C ALA A 259 15.68 -31.94 30.27
N PRO A 260 16.13 -31.62 31.49
CA PRO A 260 15.23 -31.45 32.62
C PRO A 260 14.36 -30.20 32.45
N ALA A 261 13.11 -30.25 32.88
CA ALA A 261 12.24 -29.09 32.96
C ALA A 261 10.99 -29.41 33.78
N THR A 262 10.04 -28.48 33.79
CA THR A 262 8.65 -28.72 34.17
C THR A 262 7.78 -28.76 32.92
N TRP A 263 6.97 -29.80 32.79
CA TRP A 263 5.97 -29.95 31.74
C TRP A 263 4.61 -30.26 32.33
N THR A 264 3.57 -29.94 31.55
CA THR A 264 2.19 -30.28 31.85
C THR A 264 1.61 -30.93 30.61
N VAL A 265 1.39 -32.23 30.68
CA VAL A 265 0.77 -32.99 29.60
C VAL A 265 -0.73 -32.94 29.82
N GLU A 266 -1.46 -32.32 28.90
CA GLU A 266 -2.92 -32.23 28.97
C GLU A 266 -3.58 -33.59 28.75
N ALA A 267 -4.72 -33.82 29.39
CA ALA A 267 -5.53 -35.02 29.15
C ALA A 267 -5.86 -35.16 27.65
N GLY A 268 -5.73 -36.36 27.11
CA GLY A 268 -5.89 -36.66 25.69
C GLY A 268 -4.67 -36.34 24.82
N SER A 269 -3.59 -35.74 25.38
CA SER A 269 -2.32 -35.54 24.66
C SER A 269 -1.41 -36.75 24.85
N SER A 270 -0.54 -37.03 23.88
CA SER A 270 0.56 -37.99 24.02
C SER A 270 1.92 -37.28 24.08
N LEU A 271 2.93 -38.00 24.56
CA LEU A 271 4.33 -37.59 24.47
C LEU A 271 4.99 -38.27 23.28
N ARG A 272 5.89 -37.54 22.62
CA ARG A 272 6.72 -38.06 21.53
C ARG A 272 8.19 -37.80 21.83
N VAL A 273 8.98 -38.86 21.89
CA VAL A 273 10.44 -38.78 21.92
C VAL A 273 10.94 -38.77 20.48
N LEU A 274 11.50 -37.64 20.05
CA LEU A 274 12.13 -37.50 18.74
C LEU A 274 13.65 -37.63 18.91
N VAL A 275 14.26 -38.53 18.17
CA VAL A 275 15.71 -38.76 18.10
C VAL A 275 16.19 -38.34 16.71
N THR A 276 17.13 -37.39 16.62
CA THR A 276 17.70 -36.92 15.34
C THR A 276 19.21 -37.11 15.28
N SER A 277 19.76 -37.24 14.08
CA SER A 277 21.22 -37.36 13.84
C SER A 277 21.95 -36.01 13.78
N THR A 278 21.22 -34.92 13.59
CA THR A 278 21.72 -33.55 13.46
C THR A 278 20.86 -32.61 14.29
N ASP A 279 21.43 -31.45 14.64
CA ASP A 279 20.72 -30.31 15.23
C ASP A 279 21.51 -29.03 14.94
N SER A 280 20.82 -27.97 14.48
CA SER A 280 21.43 -26.70 14.09
C SER A 280 22.10 -25.94 15.22
N ALA A 281 21.73 -26.21 16.49
CA ALA A 281 22.36 -25.61 17.65
C ALA A 281 23.74 -26.23 17.99
N TYR A 282 24.09 -27.35 17.36
CA TYR A 282 25.30 -28.11 17.65
C TYR A 282 26.18 -28.30 16.42
N ALA A 283 27.48 -28.54 16.66
CA ALA A 283 28.40 -28.87 15.59
C ALA A 283 27.98 -30.20 14.93
N ALA A 284 27.62 -30.15 13.65
CA ALA A 284 27.11 -31.32 12.96
C ALA A 284 28.23 -32.33 12.65
N PRO A 285 27.93 -33.64 12.68
CA PRO A 285 28.92 -34.65 12.32
C PRO A 285 29.37 -34.53 10.86
N ARG A 286 30.67 -34.73 10.60
CA ARG A 286 31.23 -34.61 9.24
C ARG A 286 31.13 -35.89 8.42
N GLU A 287 31.20 -37.03 9.09
CA GLU A 287 31.18 -38.34 8.46
C GLU A 287 29.73 -38.80 8.29
N ALA A 288 29.43 -39.29 7.09
CA ALA A 288 28.15 -39.92 6.82
C ALA A 288 28.08 -41.27 7.55
N ARG A 289 26.95 -41.55 8.19
CA ARG A 289 26.72 -42.80 8.91
C ARG A 289 25.24 -43.17 8.92
N VAL A 290 24.97 -44.43 9.23
CA VAL A 290 23.64 -44.95 9.45
C VAL A 290 23.58 -45.53 10.85
N ASP A 291 22.57 -45.09 11.61
CA ASP A 291 22.31 -45.53 12.97
C ASP A 291 20.95 -46.25 13.00
N LEU A 292 20.88 -47.38 13.68
CA LEU A 292 19.63 -48.06 14.02
C LEU A 292 19.34 -47.77 15.49
N VAL A 293 18.16 -47.22 15.77
CA VAL A 293 17.77 -46.77 17.12
C VAL A 293 16.47 -47.44 17.56
N ALA A 294 16.49 -48.01 18.75
CA ALA A 294 15.30 -48.54 19.42
C ALA A 294 15.26 -48.07 20.88
N VAL A 295 14.07 -48.05 21.47
CA VAL A 295 13.88 -47.83 22.91
C VAL A 295 13.90 -49.20 23.60
N ALA A 296 14.96 -49.49 24.36
CA ALA A 296 15.08 -50.72 25.10
C ALA A 296 14.01 -50.78 26.21
N GLY A 297 13.26 -51.88 26.26
CA GLY A 297 12.13 -52.03 27.17
C GLY A 297 10.87 -51.26 26.74
N GLY A 298 10.94 -50.40 25.72
CA GLY A 298 9.78 -49.68 25.19
C GLY A 298 9.14 -48.72 26.19
N GLU A 299 9.90 -48.13 27.11
CA GLU A 299 9.36 -47.29 28.19
C GLU A 299 10.09 -45.96 28.32
N LEU A 300 9.32 -44.90 28.58
CA LEU A 300 9.78 -43.59 29.04
C LEU A 300 9.46 -43.45 30.52
N ARG A 301 10.48 -43.21 31.34
CA ARG A 301 10.35 -42.96 32.77
C ARG A 301 10.21 -41.47 33.02
N LEU A 302 9.06 -41.05 33.54
CA LEU A 302 8.74 -39.67 33.83
C LEU A 302 8.91 -39.37 35.33
N PRO A 303 9.73 -38.38 35.71
CA PRO A 303 9.85 -37.97 37.09
C PRO A 303 8.69 -37.05 37.50
N HIS A 304 8.19 -37.28 38.70
CA HIS A 304 7.21 -36.43 39.36
C HIS A 304 7.73 -36.01 40.75
N VAL A 305 7.47 -34.77 41.11
CA VAL A 305 7.77 -34.22 42.44
C VAL A 305 6.48 -33.60 42.94
N ASP A 306 5.98 -34.11 44.07
CA ASP A 306 4.82 -33.54 44.73
C ASP A 306 5.18 -32.16 45.30
N GLY A 307 4.41 -31.14 44.93
CA GLY A 307 4.59 -29.78 45.40
C GLY A 307 3.27 -29.13 45.79
N TYR A 308 3.32 -28.24 46.78
CA TYR A 308 2.20 -27.39 47.16
C TYR A 308 2.28 -26.04 46.43
N LEU A 309 1.12 -25.51 46.05
CA LEU A 309 1.03 -24.21 45.38
C LEU A 309 1.41 -23.09 46.36
N LEU A 310 2.45 -22.33 46.04
CA LEU A 310 2.95 -21.20 46.86
C LEU A 310 2.18 -19.91 46.57
N ALA A 311 1.99 -19.62 45.28
CA ALA A 311 1.28 -18.45 44.81
C ALA A 311 0.83 -18.68 43.36
N ALA A 312 -0.40 -18.27 43.08
CA ALA A 312 -0.87 -17.98 41.74
C ALA A 312 -1.39 -16.54 41.79
N GLU A 313 -0.57 -15.57 41.41
CA GLU A 313 -1.10 -14.23 41.18
C GLU A 313 -2.16 -14.34 40.07
N SER A 314 -3.42 -14.10 40.43
CA SER A 314 -4.43 -13.71 39.47
C SER A 314 -4.15 -12.26 39.13
N ASP A 315 -3.86 -11.94 37.87
CA ASP A 315 -4.85 -11.11 37.18
C ASP A 315 -4.67 -10.96 35.68
N LEU A 316 -5.84 -10.71 35.10
CA LEU A 316 -6.20 -10.06 33.84
C LEU A 316 -5.52 -10.55 32.56
N ASP A 317 -6.40 -11.11 31.73
CA ASP A 317 -6.19 -11.58 30.37
C ASP A 317 -5.73 -10.42 29.45
N THR A 318 -4.43 -10.11 29.48
CA THR A 318 -3.80 -9.08 28.64
C THR A 318 -3.91 -9.38 27.15
N GLU A 319 -4.20 -10.62 26.75
CA GLU A 319 -4.54 -10.93 25.35
C GLU A 319 -5.87 -10.28 24.95
N SER A 320 -6.87 -10.30 25.83
CA SER A 320 -8.15 -9.62 25.60
C SER A 320 -7.99 -8.09 25.53
N VAL A 321 -7.10 -7.52 26.35
CA VAL A 321 -6.78 -6.08 26.32
C VAL A 321 -5.95 -5.73 25.08
N GLY A 322 -4.97 -6.55 24.70
CA GLY A 322 -4.13 -6.36 23.53
C GLY A 322 -4.91 -6.46 22.21
N VAL A 323 -5.77 -7.48 22.09
CA VAL A 323 -6.69 -7.65 20.95
C VAL A 323 -7.70 -6.51 20.91
N GLY A 324 -8.27 -6.12 22.05
CA GLY A 324 -9.17 -4.97 22.13
C GLY A 324 -8.52 -3.65 21.68
N THR A 325 -7.27 -3.43 22.08
CA THR A 325 -6.50 -2.23 21.71
C THR A 325 -6.14 -2.25 20.22
N ALA A 326 -5.72 -3.40 19.68
CA ALA A 326 -5.42 -3.56 18.26
C ALA A 326 -6.68 -3.37 17.39
N ILE A 327 -7.83 -3.90 17.80
CA ILE A 327 -9.12 -3.69 17.12
C ILE A 327 -9.52 -2.20 17.19
N ALA A 328 -9.37 -1.55 18.35
CA ALA A 328 -9.67 -0.12 18.48
C ALA A 328 -8.77 0.75 17.59
N LEU A 329 -7.48 0.44 17.50
CA LEU A 329 -6.53 1.14 16.62
C LEU A 329 -6.83 0.88 15.13
N LEU A 330 -7.20 -0.35 14.76
CA LEU A 330 -7.64 -0.68 13.39
C LEU A 330 -8.94 0.04 13.03
N LEU A 331 -9.92 0.07 13.93
CA LEU A 331 -11.18 0.80 13.74
C LEU A 331 -10.95 2.32 13.69
N ALA A 332 -10.03 2.86 14.48
CA ALA A 332 -9.64 4.27 14.41
C ALA A 332 -8.91 4.59 13.09
N ALA A 333 -7.97 3.75 12.65
CA ALA A 333 -7.28 3.90 11.38
C ALA A 333 -8.25 3.80 10.19
N PHE A 334 -9.15 2.83 10.22
CA PHE A 334 -10.23 2.69 9.25
C PHE A 334 -11.18 3.89 9.31
N GLY A 335 -11.49 4.40 10.50
CA GLY A 335 -12.26 5.61 10.72
C GLY A 335 -11.59 6.85 10.14
N VAL A 336 -10.27 7.01 10.29
CA VAL A 336 -9.48 8.11 9.72
C VAL A 336 -9.38 7.97 8.20
N LEU A 337 -9.15 6.78 7.67
CA LEU A 337 -9.13 6.49 6.22
C LEU A 337 -10.50 6.75 5.59
N ALA A 338 -11.57 6.25 6.21
CA ALA A 338 -12.95 6.49 5.78
C ALA A 338 -13.35 7.97 5.94
N TRP A 339 -12.88 8.66 6.99
CA TRP A 339 -13.09 10.11 7.17
C TRP A 339 -12.35 10.92 6.12
N ARG A 340 -11.11 10.54 5.78
CA ARG A 340 -10.29 11.19 4.75
C ARG A 340 -10.87 10.96 3.35
N GLU A 341 -11.37 9.76 3.07
CA GLU A 341 -12.08 9.41 1.85
C GLU A 341 -13.46 10.10 1.77
N ARG A 342 -14.22 10.18 2.88
CA ARG A 342 -15.47 10.97 2.96
C ARG A 342 -15.24 12.48 2.87
N ARG A 343 -14.11 13.00 3.37
CA ARG A 343 -13.73 14.42 3.19
C ARG A 343 -13.38 14.72 1.74
N ARG A 344 -12.69 13.79 1.05
CA ARG A 344 -12.43 13.88 -0.40
C ARG A 344 -13.71 13.74 -1.23
N ARG A 345 -14.62 12.87 -0.79
CA ARG A 345 -15.97 12.67 -1.35
C ARG A 345 -17.02 13.48 -0.59
N ARG A 346 -16.71 14.72 -0.17
CA ARG A 346 -17.79 15.63 0.19
C ARG A 346 -18.67 15.73 -1.05
N LEU A 347 -19.88 15.19 -0.95
CA LEU A 347 -20.95 15.42 -1.90
C LEU A 347 -21.02 16.94 -2.06
N LEU A 348 -20.50 17.46 -3.17
CA LEU A 348 -20.77 18.82 -3.56
C LEU A 348 -22.30 18.90 -3.61
N PRO A 349 -22.92 19.76 -2.78
CA PRO A 349 -24.36 19.85 -2.76
C PRO A 349 -24.82 20.30 -4.14
N ASP A 350 -25.95 19.77 -4.60
CA ASP A 350 -26.62 20.34 -5.76
C ASP A 350 -26.97 21.81 -5.46
N ARG A 351 -26.93 22.63 -6.51
CA ARG A 351 -27.07 24.09 -6.47
C ARG A 351 -28.28 24.50 -7.28
N ASP A 352 -29.39 24.75 -6.58
CA ASP A 352 -30.66 25.14 -7.22
C ASP A 352 -30.55 26.48 -7.96
N ASP A 353 -29.67 27.38 -7.51
CA ASP A 353 -29.38 28.65 -8.19
C ASP A 353 -28.70 28.48 -9.57
N LEU A 354 -28.20 27.27 -9.87
CA LEU A 354 -27.60 26.90 -11.15
C LEU A 354 -28.49 25.95 -11.96
N ALA A 355 -29.73 25.69 -11.54
CA ALA A 355 -30.63 24.74 -12.19
C ALA A 355 -30.85 25.05 -13.68
N ASP A 356 -30.87 26.33 -14.04
CA ASP A 356 -31.05 26.80 -15.42
C ASP A 356 -29.75 26.99 -16.20
N VAL A 357 -28.59 26.72 -15.59
CA VAL A 357 -27.27 26.84 -16.21
C VAL A 357 -26.81 25.47 -16.71
N PRO A 358 -26.72 25.26 -18.05
CA PRO A 358 -26.30 23.99 -18.65
C PRO A 358 -24.94 23.49 -18.16
N LEU A 359 -23.96 24.39 -18.02
CA LEU A 359 -22.64 24.07 -17.47
C LEU A 359 -22.11 25.23 -16.64
N ALA A 360 -21.75 24.94 -15.40
CA ALA A 360 -21.01 25.85 -14.54
C ALA A 360 -19.72 25.19 -14.05
N VAL A 361 -18.59 25.85 -14.28
CA VAL A 361 -17.26 25.44 -13.84
C VAL A 361 -16.82 26.43 -12.77
N GLU A 362 -16.49 25.94 -11.57
CA GLU A 362 -16.15 26.78 -10.41
C GLU A 362 -14.84 26.31 -9.75
N HIS A 363 -13.86 27.20 -9.73
CA HIS A 363 -12.57 27.05 -9.04
C HIS A 363 -11.83 25.74 -9.31
N LEU A 364 -11.90 25.23 -10.55
CA LEU A 364 -11.29 23.96 -10.89
C LEU A 364 -9.78 24.02 -10.79
N VAL A 365 -9.21 22.99 -10.14
CA VAL A 365 -7.77 22.77 -10.03
C VAL A 365 -7.45 21.33 -10.38
N LYS A 366 -6.41 21.14 -11.19
CA LYS A 366 -5.83 19.83 -11.47
C LYS A 366 -4.31 19.86 -11.58
N THR A 367 -3.67 19.02 -10.79
CA THR A 367 -2.27 18.68 -10.80
C THR A 367 -2.11 17.18 -11.07
N TYR A 368 -1.31 16.84 -12.08
CA TYR A 368 -0.98 15.46 -12.43
C TYR A 368 0.12 14.91 -11.50
N ALA A 369 0.33 13.59 -11.52
CA ALA A 369 1.24 12.90 -10.59
C ALA A 369 2.72 13.31 -10.74
N ASP A 370 3.09 13.83 -11.90
CA ASP A 370 4.41 14.42 -12.21
C ASP A 370 4.60 15.82 -11.59
N GLY A 371 3.60 16.35 -10.89
CA GLY A 371 3.60 17.68 -10.30
C GLY A 371 3.16 18.78 -11.27
N HIS A 372 2.83 18.46 -12.52
CA HIS A 372 2.38 19.45 -13.49
C HIS A 372 0.96 19.93 -13.18
N ARG A 373 0.80 21.22 -12.88
CA ARG A 373 -0.51 21.87 -12.69
C ARG A 373 -1.09 22.26 -14.06
N ALA A 374 -1.94 21.38 -14.59
CA ALA A 374 -2.62 21.59 -15.87
C ALA A 374 -3.80 22.57 -15.79
N VAL A 375 -4.45 22.68 -14.63
CA VAL A 375 -5.54 23.64 -14.38
C VAL A 375 -5.35 24.25 -12.99
N GLY A 376 -5.41 25.58 -12.89
CA GLY A 376 -5.04 26.32 -11.69
C GLY A 376 -5.97 27.47 -11.39
N ASP A 377 -7.19 27.15 -10.94
CA ASP A 377 -8.31 28.04 -10.62
C ASP A 377 -9.07 28.56 -11.86
N VAL A 378 -9.85 27.66 -12.46
CA VAL A 378 -10.67 27.94 -13.65
C VAL A 378 -12.14 28.05 -13.26
N SER A 379 -12.76 29.16 -13.61
CA SER A 379 -14.19 29.41 -13.42
C SER A 379 -14.82 30.06 -14.66
N TRP A 380 -15.91 29.49 -15.17
CA TRP A 380 -16.70 30.02 -16.28
C TRP A 380 -18.04 29.26 -16.39
N ARG A 381 -18.97 29.78 -17.19
CA ARG A 381 -20.31 29.19 -17.38
C ARG A 381 -20.67 29.18 -18.87
N ALA A 382 -21.48 28.21 -19.26
CA ALA A 382 -22.16 28.18 -20.56
C ALA A 382 -23.66 28.24 -20.34
N GLU A 383 -24.30 29.26 -20.90
CA GLU A 383 -25.73 29.50 -20.78
C GLU A 383 -26.51 28.84 -21.93
N ARG A 384 -27.81 28.65 -21.74
CA ARG A 384 -28.69 28.06 -22.76
C ARG A 384 -28.64 28.84 -24.08
N GLY A 385 -28.62 28.10 -25.19
CA GLY A 385 -28.58 28.68 -26.54
C GLY A 385 -27.21 29.20 -26.96
N GLN A 386 -26.18 29.10 -26.11
CA GLN A 386 -24.83 29.52 -26.46
C GLN A 386 -24.05 28.43 -27.20
N VAL A 387 -23.27 28.88 -28.18
CA VAL A 387 -22.06 28.16 -28.62
C VAL A 387 -20.87 28.84 -27.94
N VAL A 388 -20.21 28.14 -27.03
CA VAL A 388 -19.07 28.60 -26.24
C VAL A 388 -17.78 27.97 -26.75
N GLY A 389 -16.86 28.81 -27.23
CA GLY A 389 -15.52 28.40 -27.66
C GLY A 389 -14.53 28.44 -26.50
N LEU A 390 -13.97 27.30 -26.09
CA LEU A 390 -12.83 27.24 -25.18
C LEU A 390 -11.56 27.39 -26.02
N LEU A 391 -10.95 28.58 -25.98
CA LEU A 391 -9.84 28.96 -26.84
C LEU A 391 -8.52 29.01 -26.06
N GLY A 392 -7.42 28.55 -26.64
CA GLY A 392 -6.10 28.62 -26.01
C GLY A 392 -5.06 27.80 -26.75
N PRO A 393 -3.75 28.06 -26.55
CA PRO A 393 -2.71 27.25 -27.16
C PRO A 393 -2.74 25.81 -26.63
N ASN A 394 -1.97 24.92 -27.27
CA ASN A 394 -1.75 23.58 -26.76
C ASN A 394 -1.11 23.65 -25.36
N GLY A 395 -1.61 22.84 -24.43
CA GLY A 395 -1.17 22.88 -23.03
C GLY A 395 -1.85 23.95 -22.16
N ALA A 396 -2.81 24.72 -22.68
CA ALA A 396 -3.54 25.71 -21.86
C ALA A 396 -4.51 25.12 -20.81
N GLY A 397 -4.69 23.80 -20.77
CA GLY A 397 -5.59 23.12 -19.84
C GLY A 397 -7.03 22.90 -20.34
N LYS A 398 -7.31 23.15 -21.63
CA LYS A 398 -8.65 23.01 -22.26
C LYS A 398 -9.23 21.60 -22.11
N THR A 399 -8.54 20.62 -22.69
CA THR A 399 -8.93 19.21 -22.63
C THR A 399 -9.03 18.70 -21.20
N THR A 400 -8.10 19.09 -20.31
CA THR A 400 -8.15 18.72 -18.89
C THR A 400 -9.40 19.29 -18.21
N THR A 401 -9.77 20.53 -18.51
CA THR A 401 -11.00 21.16 -18.01
C THR A 401 -12.25 20.44 -18.51
N LEU A 402 -12.31 20.11 -19.80
CA LEU A 402 -13.43 19.36 -20.37
C LEU A 402 -13.55 17.94 -19.79
N ARG A 403 -12.43 17.23 -19.59
CA ARG A 403 -12.42 15.91 -18.94
C ARG A 403 -12.96 15.97 -17.51
N MET A 404 -12.61 17.01 -16.74
CA MET A 404 -13.19 17.23 -15.40
C MET A 404 -14.68 17.51 -15.49
N ALA A 405 -15.11 18.35 -16.45
CA ALA A 405 -16.51 18.67 -16.65
C ALA A 405 -17.37 17.46 -17.03
N MET A 406 -16.79 16.48 -17.73
CA MET A 406 -17.45 15.22 -18.10
C MET A 406 -17.30 14.11 -17.03
N GLY A 407 -16.66 14.39 -15.90
CA GLY A 407 -16.42 13.41 -14.85
C GLY A 407 -15.46 12.28 -15.24
N LEU A 408 -14.67 12.45 -16.31
CA LEU A 408 -13.66 11.50 -16.78
C LEU A 408 -12.41 11.53 -15.90
N ILE A 409 -12.10 12.68 -15.31
CA ILE A 409 -11.05 12.84 -14.30
C ILE A 409 -11.58 13.65 -13.11
N THR A 410 -11.14 13.30 -11.90
CA THR A 410 -11.55 14.00 -10.69
C THR A 410 -10.70 15.26 -10.47
N PRO A 411 -11.30 16.44 -10.23
CA PRO A 411 -10.56 17.64 -9.85
C PRO A 411 -9.91 17.48 -8.47
N ASP A 412 -8.80 18.18 -8.24
CA ASP A 412 -8.16 18.19 -6.91
C ASP A 412 -8.87 19.17 -5.96
N SER A 413 -9.44 20.25 -6.51
CA SER A 413 -10.39 21.16 -5.86
C SER A 413 -11.29 21.83 -6.90
N GLY A 414 -12.36 22.48 -6.42
CA GLY A 414 -13.39 23.08 -7.27
C GLY A 414 -14.55 22.13 -7.57
N ALA A 415 -15.48 22.59 -8.39
CA ALA A 415 -16.72 21.89 -8.71
C ALA A 415 -17.14 22.15 -10.16
N VAL A 416 -17.89 21.20 -10.72
CA VAL A 416 -18.64 21.39 -11.96
C VAL A 416 -20.09 21.06 -11.69
N TYR A 417 -20.99 21.87 -12.23
CA TYR A 417 -22.43 21.66 -12.16
C TYR A 417 -23.03 21.59 -13.56
N LEU A 418 -23.96 20.66 -13.76
CA LEU A 418 -24.78 20.51 -14.96
C LEU A 418 -26.24 20.67 -14.58
N GLY A 419 -26.88 21.78 -14.97
CA GLY A 419 -28.24 22.09 -14.54
C GLY A 419 -28.39 22.05 -13.01
N GLY A 420 -27.44 22.66 -12.30
CA GLY A 420 -27.40 22.68 -10.83
C GLY A 420 -26.94 21.38 -10.17
N ARG A 421 -26.75 20.29 -10.90
CA ARG A 421 -26.32 19.00 -10.34
C ARG A 421 -24.81 18.86 -10.35
N ALA A 422 -24.23 18.50 -9.21
CA ALA A 422 -22.78 18.35 -9.11
C ALA A 422 -22.27 17.17 -9.95
N VAL A 423 -21.24 17.42 -10.76
CA VAL A 423 -20.59 16.40 -11.58
C VAL A 423 -19.58 15.61 -10.75
N ARG A 424 -19.65 14.29 -10.92
CA ARG A 424 -18.70 13.31 -10.40
C ARG A 424 -18.65 12.12 -11.37
N PRO A 425 -17.63 11.26 -11.28
CA PRO A 425 -17.60 10.01 -12.03
C PRO A 425 -18.92 9.23 -11.84
N GLY A 426 -19.62 8.95 -12.95
CA GLY A 426 -20.91 8.27 -12.95
C GLY A 426 -22.12 9.07 -12.43
N ALA A 427 -22.04 10.41 -12.36
CA ALA A 427 -23.17 11.24 -11.95
C ALA A 427 -24.38 11.07 -12.89
N PRO A 428 -25.62 10.96 -12.37
CA PRO A 428 -26.83 10.93 -13.20
C PRO A 428 -26.98 12.13 -14.15
N ALA A 429 -26.45 13.30 -13.77
CA ALA A 429 -26.47 14.51 -14.59
C ALA A 429 -25.75 14.35 -15.94
N LEU A 430 -24.77 13.44 -16.03
CA LEU A 430 -24.06 13.16 -17.28
C LEU A 430 -24.94 12.47 -18.34
N ARG A 431 -26.12 11.94 -17.96
CA ARG A 431 -27.08 11.34 -18.91
C ARG A 431 -27.62 12.36 -19.92
N GLY A 432 -27.68 13.63 -19.54
CA GLY A 432 -28.16 14.73 -20.39
C GLY A 432 -27.05 15.42 -21.21
N VAL A 433 -25.84 14.83 -21.25
CA VAL A 433 -24.69 15.43 -21.92
C VAL A 433 -24.20 14.56 -23.07
N GLY A 434 -24.03 15.18 -24.23
CA GLY A 434 -23.34 14.61 -25.37
C GLY A 434 -21.88 15.01 -25.37
N ALA A 435 -20.95 14.06 -25.54
CA ALA A 435 -19.53 14.39 -25.50
C ALA A 435 -18.73 13.69 -26.59
N LEU A 436 -17.78 14.42 -27.17
CA LEU A 436 -16.71 13.91 -28.03
C LEU A 436 -15.37 14.44 -27.51
N VAL A 437 -14.64 13.63 -26.75
CA VAL A 437 -13.37 13.99 -26.11
C VAL A 437 -12.31 12.95 -26.49
N GLU A 438 -11.10 13.39 -26.91
CA GLU A 438 -10.01 12.51 -27.43
C GLU A 438 -10.31 11.75 -28.74
N GLY A 439 -11.36 12.15 -29.46
CA GLY A 439 -11.73 11.58 -30.75
C GLY A 439 -12.57 10.29 -30.67
N PRO A 440 -13.17 9.85 -31.78
CA PRO A 440 -14.16 8.78 -31.72
C PRO A 440 -13.54 7.37 -31.79
N GLY A 441 -13.83 6.53 -30.78
CA GLY A 441 -13.49 5.12 -30.75
C GLY A 441 -14.57 4.24 -31.38
N PHE A 442 -14.49 4.00 -32.69
CA PHE A 442 -15.45 3.14 -33.42
C PHE A 442 -14.93 1.73 -33.67
N LEU A 443 -15.86 0.77 -33.76
CA LEU A 443 -15.60 -0.58 -34.25
C LEU A 443 -15.46 -0.54 -35.79
N PRO A 444 -14.26 -0.76 -36.36
CA PRO A 444 -13.97 -0.46 -37.76
C PRO A 444 -14.67 -1.42 -38.75
N HIS A 445 -15.03 -2.62 -38.31
CA HIS A 445 -15.71 -3.62 -39.13
C HIS A 445 -17.24 -3.43 -39.16
N LEU A 446 -17.80 -2.62 -38.25
CA LEU A 446 -19.23 -2.30 -38.22
C LEU A 446 -19.54 -1.08 -39.08
N THR A 447 -20.78 -0.97 -39.54
CA THR A 447 -21.29 0.22 -40.24
C THR A 447 -21.40 1.41 -39.27
N GLY A 448 -21.50 2.63 -39.80
CA GLY A 448 -21.74 3.81 -38.97
C GLY A 448 -23.01 3.67 -38.14
N ARG A 449 -24.10 3.19 -38.77
CA ARG A 449 -25.37 2.91 -38.09
C ARG A 449 -25.23 1.89 -36.96
N ALA A 450 -24.52 0.78 -37.20
CA ALA A 450 -24.32 -0.26 -36.20
C ALA A 450 -23.45 0.23 -35.02
N ASN A 451 -22.46 1.09 -35.26
CA ASN A 451 -21.69 1.72 -34.20
C ASN A 451 -22.55 2.61 -33.29
N LEU A 452 -23.39 3.47 -33.87
CA LEU A 452 -24.29 4.34 -33.10
C LEU A 452 -25.31 3.53 -32.29
N HIS A 453 -25.88 2.48 -32.90
CA HIS A 453 -26.81 1.58 -32.21
C HIS A 453 -26.13 0.85 -31.05
N ALA A 454 -24.91 0.34 -31.26
CA ALA A 454 -24.15 -0.33 -30.20
C ALA A 454 -23.80 0.63 -29.04
N TYR A 455 -23.40 1.87 -29.37
CA TYR A 455 -23.13 2.90 -28.39
C TYR A 455 -24.38 3.23 -27.55
N TRP A 456 -25.53 3.44 -28.20
CA TRP A 456 -26.77 3.72 -27.49
C TRP A 456 -27.22 2.55 -26.61
N ALA A 457 -27.16 1.32 -27.13
CA ALA A 457 -27.53 0.13 -26.38
C ALA A 457 -26.70 -0.04 -25.10
N ALA A 458 -25.43 0.35 -25.11
CA ALA A 458 -24.56 0.32 -23.92
C ALA A 458 -25.02 1.26 -22.80
N THR A 459 -25.85 2.28 -23.10
CA THR A 459 -26.45 3.16 -22.09
C THR A 459 -27.60 2.51 -21.31
N GLY A 460 -28.16 1.40 -21.83
CA GLY A 460 -29.32 0.72 -21.26
C GLY A 460 -30.66 1.47 -21.43
N ARG A 461 -30.69 2.53 -22.26
CA ARG A 461 -31.89 3.33 -22.53
C ARG A 461 -32.71 2.76 -23.70
N PRO A 462 -34.04 2.99 -23.73
CA PRO A 462 -34.88 2.63 -24.88
C PRO A 462 -34.35 3.21 -26.20
N ILE A 463 -34.45 2.45 -27.29
CA ILE A 463 -33.86 2.86 -28.59
C ILE A 463 -34.59 4.06 -29.21
N GLU A 464 -35.87 4.24 -28.88
CA GLU A 464 -36.72 5.34 -29.33
C GLU A 464 -36.23 6.69 -28.80
N GLU A 465 -35.60 6.69 -27.63
CA GLU A 465 -34.96 7.88 -27.05
C GLU A 465 -33.67 8.27 -27.79
N ALA A 466 -33.08 7.39 -28.62
CA ALA A 466 -31.80 7.66 -29.27
C ALA A 466 -31.86 8.79 -30.30
N ARG A 467 -33.04 9.05 -30.87
CA ARG A 467 -33.23 10.04 -31.97
C ARG A 467 -32.20 9.81 -33.09
N LEU A 468 -32.08 8.53 -33.48
CA LEU A 468 -31.00 8.05 -34.34
C LEU A 468 -31.05 8.70 -35.71
N ASP A 469 -32.24 8.84 -36.29
CA ASP A 469 -32.40 9.46 -37.61
C ASP A 469 -32.05 10.95 -37.57
N GLU A 470 -32.46 11.68 -36.53
CA GLU A 470 -32.07 13.08 -36.37
C GLU A 470 -30.56 13.25 -36.17
N ALA A 471 -29.92 12.37 -35.37
CA ALA A 471 -28.47 12.40 -35.19
C ALA A 471 -27.73 12.11 -36.52
N LEU A 472 -28.24 11.17 -37.33
CA LEU A 472 -27.67 10.81 -38.62
C LEU A 472 -27.84 11.89 -39.68
N ASP A 473 -29.00 12.54 -39.72
CA ASP A 473 -29.28 13.69 -40.58
C ASP A 473 -28.30 14.82 -40.29
N VAL A 474 -28.02 15.06 -39.00
CA VAL A 474 -27.05 16.08 -38.57
C VAL A 474 -25.62 15.71 -38.96
N ALA A 475 -25.22 14.44 -38.91
CA ALA A 475 -23.90 14.03 -39.40
C ALA A 475 -23.73 14.14 -40.93
N ALA A 476 -24.82 14.26 -41.68
CA ALA A 476 -24.83 14.45 -43.14
C ALA A 476 -23.90 13.45 -43.88
N LEU A 477 -23.94 12.17 -43.47
CA LEU A 477 -23.14 11.10 -44.06
C LEU A 477 -23.82 10.42 -45.26
N GLY A 478 -25.12 10.68 -45.47
CA GLY A 478 -25.92 10.06 -46.53
C GLY A 478 -25.80 8.54 -46.53
N GLY A 479 -25.73 7.93 -47.71
CA GLY A 479 -25.58 6.47 -47.86
C GLY A 479 -24.25 5.90 -47.36
N ALA A 480 -23.29 6.74 -46.92
CA ALA A 480 -22.07 6.22 -46.31
C ALA A 480 -22.31 5.57 -44.94
N VAL A 481 -23.40 5.91 -44.25
CA VAL A 481 -23.75 5.39 -42.92
C VAL A 481 -23.85 3.85 -42.88
N ASP A 482 -24.24 3.23 -44.00
CA ASP A 482 -24.41 1.79 -44.13
C ASP A 482 -23.13 1.07 -44.63
N ARG A 483 -22.02 1.81 -44.80
CA ARG A 483 -20.70 1.23 -45.10
C ARG A 483 -19.88 1.03 -43.81
N PRO A 484 -19.00 0.02 -43.75
CA PRO A 484 -18.10 -0.19 -42.62
C PRO A 484 -17.19 1.02 -42.33
N VAL A 485 -17.03 1.38 -41.06
CA VAL A 485 -16.26 2.57 -40.62
C VAL A 485 -14.78 2.51 -41.03
N ARG A 486 -14.21 1.32 -41.25
CA ARG A 486 -12.84 1.18 -41.81
C ARG A 486 -12.65 1.86 -43.17
N SER A 487 -13.73 2.11 -43.91
CA SER A 487 -13.70 2.78 -45.22
C SER A 487 -13.87 4.30 -45.12
N TYR A 488 -14.03 4.85 -43.91
CA TYR A 488 -14.31 6.26 -43.70
C TYR A 488 -13.01 7.07 -43.72
N SER A 489 -13.08 8.27 -44.31
CA SER A 489 -12.04 9.28 -44.13
C SER A 489 -12.01 9.77 -42.67
N HIS A 490 -10.96 10.50 -42.30
CA HIS A 490 -10.90 11.17 -41.00
C HIS A 490 -12.13 12.04 -40.74
N GLY A 491 -12.51 12.90 -41.70
CA GLY A 491 -13.69 13.76 -41.56
C GLY A 491 -15.01 13.02 -41.47
N MET A 492 -15.16 11.89 -42.16
CA MET A 492 -16.36 11.05 -42.00
C MET A 492 -16.45 10.42 -40.62
N ARG A 493 -15.32 9.97 -40.04
CA ARG A 493 -15.28 9.46 -38.66
C ARG A 493 -15.59 10.57 -37.67
N GLN A 494 -15.08 11.77 -37.89
CA GLN A 494 -15.34 12.92 -37.03
C GLN A 494 -16.83 13.31 -37.02
N ARG A 495 -17.46 13.38 -38.19
CA ARG A 495 -18.91 13.62 -38.31
C ARG A 495 -19.75 12.53 -37.65
N LEU A 496 -19.35 11.27 -37.80
CA LEU A 496 -19.99 10.15 -37.08
C LEU A 496 -19.83 10.30 -35.55
N GLY A 497 -18.68 10.78 -35.08
CA GLY A 497 -18.42 11.07 -33.67
C GLY A 497 -19.35 12.16 -33.11
N ILE A 498 -19.62 13.18 -33.91
CA ILE A 498 -20.57 14.24 -33.54
C ILE A 498 -22.00 13.72 -33.54
N ALA A 499 -22.41 12.90 -34.52
CA ALA A 499 -23.70 12.19 -34.46
C ALA A 499 -23.82 11.36 -33.19
N GLN A 500 -22.78 10.61 -32.82
CA GLN A 500 -22.76 9.81 -31.59
C GLN A 500 -22.98 10.69 -30.35
N ALA A 501 -22.31 11.84 -30.27
CA ALA A 501 -22.49 12.79 -29.18
C ALA A 501 -23.89 13.43 -29.18
N MET A 502 -24.57 13.50 -30.31
CA MET A 502 -25.91 14.06 -30.44
C MET A 502 -27.04 13.06 -30.19
N LEU A 503 -26.75 11.77 -30.00
CA LEU A 503 -27.76 10.77 -29.67
C LEU A 503 -28.54 11.17 -28.42
N GLY A 504 -29.87 11.09 -28.49
CA GLY A 504 -30.77 11.56 -27.44
C GLY A 504 -30.95 13.07 -27.36
N LEU A 505 -30.37 13.83 -28.29
CA LEU A 505 -30.46 15.29 -28.42
C LEU A 505 -30.21 16.03 -27.08
N PRO A 506 -29.06 15.80 -26.43
CA PRO A 506 -28.75 16.34 -25.11
C PRO A 506 -28.79 17.86 -25.03
N ASP A 507 -29.12 18.40 -23.85
CA ASP A 507 -29.21 19.85 -23.62
C ASP A 507 -27.83 20.53 -23.65
N LEU A 508 -26.76 19.75 -23.42
CA LEU A 508 -25.37 20.17 -23.50
C LEU A 508 -24.56 19.22 -24.39
N LEU A 509 -23.88 19.79 -25.38
CA LEU A 509 -22.94 19.11 -26.25
C LEU A 509 -21.52 19.63 -25.98
N VAL A 510 -20.56 18.75 -25.70
CA VAL A 510 -19.16 19.09 -25.42
C VAL A 510 -18.25 18.43 -26.44
N LEU A 511 -17.50 19.23 -27.20
CA LEU A 511 -16.67 18.78 -28.31
C LEU A 511 -15.22 19.25 -28.10
N ASP A 512 -14.28 18.32 -27.99
CA ASP A 512 -12.85 18.63 -27.85
C ASP A 512 -12.15 18.61 -29.22
N GLU A 513 -11.70 19.78 -29.69
CA GLU A 513 -11.01 20.00 -30.98
C GLU A 513 -11.72 19.31 -32.17
N PRO A 514 -13.04 19.55 -32.38
CA PRO A 514 -13.82 18.75 -33.32
C PRO A 514 -13.44 18.94 -34.78
N THR A 515 -12.76 20.03 -35.12
CA THR A 515 -12.31 20.39 -36.47
C THR A 515 -10.87 19.98 -36.76
N ASN A 516 -10.16 19.41 -35.79
CA ASN A 516 -8.77 19.06 -35.96
C ASN A 516 -8.59 17.97 -37.03
N GLY A 517 -7.71 18.22 -37.99
CA GLY A 517 -7.43 17.32 -39.12
C GLY A 517 -8.50 17.32 -40.22
N LEU A 518 -9.45 18.27 -40.21
CA LEU A 518 -10.43 18.46 -41.29
C LEU A 518 -9.91 19.47 -42.33
N ASP A 519 -10.36 19.34 -43.58
CA ASP A 519 -10.11 20.35 -44.61
C ASP A 519 -11.05 21.57 -44.43
N PRO A 520 -10.71 22.76 -44.99
CA PRO A 520 -11.52 23.97 -44.82
C PRO A 520 -13.01 23.82 -45.21
N PRO A 521 -13.38 23.12 -46.30
CA PRO A 521 -14.79 22.86 -46.62
C PRO A 521 -15.52 22.02 -45.56
N GLN A 522 -14.87 21.01 -44.98
CA GLN A 522 -15.46 20.20 -43.91
C GLN A 522 -15.65 20.99 -42.62
N ILE A 523 -14.71 21.88 -42.28
CA ILE A 523 -14.82 22.82 -41.15
C ILE A 523 -16.02 23.76 -41.36
N ALA A 524 -16.10 24.39 -42.53
CA ALA A 524 -17.18 25.32 -42.87
C ALA A 524 -18.57 24.66 -42.81
N ALA A 525 -18.68 23.40 -43.25
CA ALA A 525 -19.92 22.63 -43.18
C ALA A 525 -20.38 22.32 -41.74
N MET A 526 -19.46 22.30 -40.77
CA MET A 526 -19.76 21.97 -39.38
C MET A 526 -20.33 23.14 -38.58
N ARG A 527 -19.90 24.36 -38.88
CA ARG A 527 -20.35 25.58 -38.19
C ARG A 527 -21.87 25.73 -38.14
N PRO A 528 -22.60 25.65 -39.28
CA PRO A 528 -24.05 25.82 -39.25
C PRO A 528 -24.75 24.66 -38.54
N ILE A 529 -24.12 23.48 -38.41
CA ILE A 529 -24.65 22.38 -37.60
C ILE A 529 -24.64 22.75 -36.12
N LEU A 530 -23.51 23.21 -35.59
CA LEU A 530 -23.37 23.59 -34.19
C LEU A 530 -24.25 24.80 -33.84
N GLN A 531 -24.30 25.79 -34.72
CA GLN A 531 -25.15 26.98 -34.57
C GLN A 531 -26.63 26.62 -34.57
N ARG A 532 -27.11 25.76 -35.48
CA ARG A 532 -28.51 25.31 -35.48
C ARG A 532 -28.86 24.49 -34.23
N TYR A 533 -27.92 23.68 -33.75
CA TYR A 533 -28.11 22.91 -32.53
C TYR A 533 -28.34 23.82 -31.33
N ALA A 534 -27.53 24.88 -31.20
CA ALA A 534 -27.68 25.88 -30.14
C ALA A 534 -28.93 26.75 -30.33
N ALA A 535 -29.25 27.16 -31.57
CA ALA A 535 -30.45 27.95 -31.89
C ALA A 535 -31.76 27.22 -31.54
N ALA A 536 -31.73 25.88 -31.46
CA ALA A 536 -32.85 25.07 -30.96
C ALA A 536 -32.97 25.04 -29.41
N GLY A 537 -32.27 25.95 -28.70
CA GLY A 537 -32.32 26.11 -27.25
C GLY A 537 -31.31 25.26 -26.47
N ARG A 538 -30.44 24.52 -27.15
CA ARG A 538 -29.39 23.67 -26.55
C ARG A 538 -28.08 24.43 -26.41
N THR A 539 -27.12 23.84 -25.73
CA THR A 539 -25.82 24.48 -25.45
C THR A 539 -24.70 23.68 -26.06
N VAL A 540 -23.74 24.35 -26.68
CA VAL A 540 -22.58 23.71 -27.29
C VAL A 540 -21.32 24.32 -26.68
N VAL A 541 -20.43 23.47 -26.19
CA VAL A 541 -19.08 23.83 -25.77
C VAL A 541 -18.11 23.17 -26.74
N VAL A 542 -17.28 23.98 -27.39
CA VAL A 542 -16.26 23.50 -28.32
C VAL A 542 -14.90 23.99 -27.88
N SER A 543 -13.91 23.11 -27.75
CA SER A 543 -12.51 23.57 -27.65
C SER A 543 -11.93 23.72 -29.06
N SER A 544 -11.16 24.77 -29.27
CA SER A 544 -10.39 24.97 -30.50
C SER A 544 -9.13 25.76 -30.18
N HIS A 545 -8.11 25.60 -31.01
CA HIS A 545 -6.94 26.48 -31.06
C HIS A 545 -6.99 27.41 -32.30
N LEU A 546 -7.98 27.22 -33.19
CA LEU A 546 -8.15 27.98 -34.43
C LEU A 546 -9.12 29.15 -34.20
N LEU A 547 -8.59 30.36 -34.13
CA LEU A 547 -9.37 31.53 -33.76
C LEU A 547 -10.40 31.93 -34.82
N ALA A 548 -10.04 31.85 -36.10
CA ALA A 548 -10.97 32.13 -37.19
C ALA A 548 -12.21 31.22 -37.17
N GLU A 549 -12.08 30.00 -36.64
CA GLU A 549 -13.20 29.09 -36.48
C GLU A 549 -14.11 29.50 -35.32
N VAL A 550 -13.52 29.86 -34.18
CA VAL A 550 -14.25 30.33 -33.00
C VAL A 550 -15.01 31.60 -33.34
N GLU A 551 -14.38 32.56 -34.00
CA GLU A 551 -14.98 33.82 -34.45
C GLU A 551 -16.22 33.60 -35.33
N GLN A 552 -16.17 32.63 -36.24
CA GLN A 552 -17.26 32.38 -37.20
C GLN A 552 -18.34 31.43 -36.67
N THR A 553 -18.09 30.70 -35.57
CA THR A 553 -18.97 29.63 -35.08
C THR A 553 -19.57 29.94 -33.72
N CYS A 554 -18.80 30.56 -32.83
CA CYS A 554 -19.13 30.71 -31.42
C CYS A 554 -19.80 32.06 -31.13
N SER A 555 -20.80 32.03 -30.25
CA SER A 555 -21.42 33.23 -29.70
C SER A 555 -20.59 33.85 -28.56
N HIS A 556 -19.90 32.99 -27.80
CA HIS A 556 -19.12 33.34 -26.62
C HIS A 556 -17.79 32.58 -26.66
N VAL A 557 -16.77 33.13 -26.01
CA VAL A 557 -15.45 32.51 -25.91
C VAL A 557 -14.94 32.58 -24.48
N VAL A 558 -14.19 31.56 -24.08
CA VAL A 558 -13.41 31.48 -22.85
C VAL A 558 -11.96 31.29 -23.26
N VAL A 559 -11.14 32.31 -23.06
CA VAL A 559 -9.72 32.29 -23.42
C VAL A 559 -8.93 31.74 -22.24
N MET A 560 -8.23 30.64 -22.47
CA MET A 560 -7.39 29.95 -21.50
C MET A 560 -5.91 30.07 -21.84
N HIS A 561 -5.08 30.29 -20.81
CA HIS A 561 -3.62 30.23 -20.90
C HIS A 561 -3.04 29.66 -19.61
N ALA A 562 -2.05 28.77 -19.71
CA ALA A 562 -1.35 28.16 -18.57
C ALA A 562 -2.28 27.63 -17.46
N GLY A 563 -3.40 26.99 -17.84
CA GLY A 563 -4.35 26.42 -16.90
C GLY A 563 -5.29 27.41 -16.24
N ARG A 564 -5.44 28.63 -16.76
CA ARG A 564 -6.28 29.71 -16.21
C ARG A 564 -7.15 30.38 -17.25
N VAL A 565 -8.28 30.94 -16.83
CA VAL A 565 -9.11 31.80 -17.67
C VAL A 565 -8.51 33.21 -17.67
N VAL A 566 -8.17 33.72 -18.85
CA VAL A 566 -7.65 35.08 -19.03
C VAL A 566 -8.79 36.06 -19.30
N THR A 567 -9.74 35.68 -20.16
CA THR A 567 -10.96 36.46 -20.42
C THR A 567 -12.10 35.53 -20.85
N ALA A 568 -13.34 35.94 -20.63
CA ALA A 568 -14.54 35.26 -21.07
C ALA A 568 -15.65 36.26 -21.39
N GLY A 569 -16.43 36.00 -22.45
CA GLY A 569 -17.54 36.87 -22.84
C GLY A 569 -18.04 36.63 -24.26
N PRO A 570 -18.99 37.46 -24.75
CA PRO A 570 -19.46 37.42 -26.13
C PRO A 570 -18.31 37.65 -27.10
N VAL A 571 -18.32 36.93 -28.22
CA VAL A 571 -17.32 37.10 -29.28
C VAL A 571 -17.42 38.51 -29.88
N ALA A 572 -18.64 39.05 -30.02
CA ALA A 572 -18.88 40.40 -30.51
C ALA A 572 -18.17 41.47 -29.66
N ASP A 573 -18.21 41.35 -28.33
CA ASP A 573 -17.56 42.30 -27.42
C ASP A 573 -16.03 42.29 -27.52
N LEU A 574 -15.46 41.19 -28.01
CA LEU A 574 -14.02 41.02 -28.21
C LEU A 574 -13.56 41.49 -29.60
N ILE A 575 -14.46 41.53 -30.58
CA ILE A 575 -14.16 41.90 -31.98
C ILE A 575 -14.59 43.34 -32.30
N ASP A 576 -15.65 43.84 -31.66
CA ASP A 576 -16.22 45.16 -31.94
C ASP A 576 -15.40 46.28 -31.27
N SER A 577 -14.40 46.75 -32.01
CA SER A 577 -13.78 48.05 -31.82
C SER A 577 -13.87 48.83 -33.15
N SER A 578 -15.07 49.32 -33.45
CA SER A 578 -15.39 50.19 -34.60
C SER A 578 -14.58 51.50 -34.66
N ASP A 579 -13.82 51.79 -33.61
CA ASP A 579 -12.89 52.91 -33.48
C ASP A 579 -11.54 52.69 -34.18
N THR A 580 -11.19 51.47 -34.63
CA THR A 580 -9.84 51.18 -35.15
C THR A 580 -9.81 50.94 -36.66
N THR A 581 -8.94 51.64 -37.38
CA THR A 581 -8.72 51.56 -38.83
C THR A 581 -7.24 51.31 -39.12
N VAL A 582 -6.93 50.28 -39.90
CA VAL A 582 -5.57 49.98 -40.37
C VAL A 582 -5.41 50.54 -41.78
N VAL A 583 -4.36 51.32 -41.97
CA VAL A 583 -4.06 52.05 -43.20
C VAL A 583 -2.77 51.49 -43.76
N HIS A 584 -2.84 51.00 -44.98
CA HIS A 584 -1.68 50.55 -45.76
C HIS A 584 -1.20 51.73 -46.59
N LEU A 585 0.03 52.17 -46.32
CA LEU A 585 0.67 53.26 -47.04
C LEU A 585 1.44 52.70 -48.26
N ASP A 586 1.88 53.59 -49.14
CA ASP A 586 2.73 53.21 -50.27
C ASP A 586 3.99 52.45 -49.79
N PRO A 587 4.27 51.23 -50.28
CA PRO A 587 5.49 50.49 -49.97
C PRO A 587 6.78 51.25 -50.31
N ALA A 588 6.73 52.23 -51.21
CA ALA A 588 7.86 53.10 -51.54
C ALA A 588 8.05 54.27 -50.54
N ALA A 589 7.14 54.46 -49.58
CA ALA A 589 7.24 55.51 -48.57
C ALA A 589 8.39 55.24 -47.60
N THR A 590 9.22 56.26 -47.36
CA THR A 590 10.31 56.18 -46.39
C THR A 590 9.79 56.21 -44.95
N ALA A 591 10.53 55.62 -44.01
CA ALA A 591 10.20 55.66 -42.58
C ALA A 591 10.01 57.10 -42.06
N GLU A 592 10.78 58.05 -42.56
CA GLU A 592 10.63 59.49 -42.25
C GLU A 592 9.27 60.04 -42.73
N THR A 593 8.82 59.65 -43.92
CA THR A 593 7.53 60.05 -44.47
C THR A 593 6.39 59.47 -43.65
N ILE A 594 6.48 58.19 -43.27
CA ILE A 594 5.48 57.49 -42.45
C ILE A 594 5.37 58.12 -41.06
N ALA A 595 6.51 58.43 -40.42
CA ALA A 595 6.55 59.12 -39.14
C ALA A 595 5.94 60.52 -39.22
N ALA A 596 6.27 61.29 -40.26
CA ALA A 596 5.72 62.62 -40.46
C ALA A 596 4.20 62.60 -40.70
N VAL A 597 3.69 61.61 -41.43
CA VAL A 597 2.24 61.39 -41.61
C VAL A 597 1.58 61.01 -40.29
N ALA A 598 2.17 60.10 -39.51
CA ALA A 598 1.66 59.71 -38.20
C ALA A 598 1.59 60.89 -37.23
N ASP A 599 2.63 61.73 -37.17
CA ASP A 599 2.67 62.92 -36.30
C ASP A 599 1.61 63.96 -36.69
N ARG A 600 1.43 64.22 -38.00
CA ARG A 600 0.36 65.11 -38.46
C ARG A 600 -1.01 64.53 -38.13
N LEU A 601 -1.20 63.22 -38.30
CA LEU A 601 -2.47 62.55 -38.02
C LEU A 601 -2.83 62.57 -36.52
N ARG A 602 -1.85 62.46 -35.62
CA ARG A 602 -2.03 62.61 -34.16
C ARG A 602 -2.58 63.99 -33.76
N SER A 603 -2.39 65.01 -34.60
CA SER A 603 -2.90 66.36 -34.34
C SER A 603 -4.34 66.59 -34.83
N VAL A 604 -4.94 65.61 -35.53
CA VAL A 604 -6.31 65.72 -36.04
C VAL A 604 -7.33 65.44 -34.94
N ALA A 605 -8.27 66.37 -34.75
CA ALA A 605 -9.34 66.22 -33.77
C ALA A 605 -10.23 65.01 -34.08
N GLY A 606 -10.38 64.11 -33.10
CA GLY A 606 -11.12 62.85 -33.25
C GLY A 606 -10.25 61.62 -33.43
N ILE A 607 -8.95 61.78 -33.73
CA ILE A 607 -7.96 60.70 -33.66
C ILE A 607 -7.52 60.54 -32.20
N LEU A 608 -7.63 59.31 -31.67
CA LEU A 608 -7.30 58.97 -30.28
C LEU A 608 -5.88 58.41 -30.17
N GLU A 609 -5.47 57.56 -31.11
CA GLU A 609 -4.16 56.91 -31.10
C GLU A 609 -3.69 56.63 -32.53
N VAL A 610 -2.38 56.76 -32.78
CA VAL A 610 -1.72 56.39 -34.04
C VAL A 610 -0.45 55.58 -33.74
N GLU A 611 -0.47 54.31 -34.12
CA GLU A 611 0.62 53.34 -33.96
C GLU A 611 1.21 53.02 -35.34
N ILE A 612 2.55 53.09 -35.46
CA ILE A 612 3.27 52.64 -36.67
C ILE A 612 3.63 51.17 -36.45
N VAL A 613 3.24 50.31 -37.38
CA VAL A 613 3.56 48.87 -37.35
C VAL A 613 4.39 48.55 -38.58
N GLU A 614 5.62 48.09 -38.36
CA GLU A 614 6.54 47.63 -39.39
C GLU A 614 6.55 46.09 -39.40
N ASP A 615 6.27 45.48 -40.55
CA ASP A 615 6.29 44.02 -40.73
C ASP A 615 6.97 43.69 -42.07
N GLU A 616 7.98 42.81 -42.08
CA GLU A 616 8.87 42.44 -43.20
C GLU A 616 8.55 43.03 -44.61
N GLY A 617 8.79 44.33 -44.82
CA GLY A 617 8.63 45.02 -46.12
C GLY A 617 7.30 45.76 -46.35
N ASP A 618 6.40 45.80 -45.38
CA ASP A 618 5.12 46.51 -45.41
C ASP A 618 4.97 47.39 -44.14
N SER A 619 4.74 48.69 -44.33
CA SER A 619 4.57 49.65 -43.24
C SER A 619 3.13 50.11 -43.14
N ARG A 620 2.51 49.90 -41.98
CA ARG A 620 1.09 50.18 -41.76
C ARG A 620 0.90 51.18 -40.62
N LEU A 621 -0.09 52.07 -40.77
CA LEU A 621 -0.56 52.91 -39.68
C LEU A 621 -1.81 52.28 -39.08
N VAL A 622 -1.82 52.06 -37.77
CA VAL A 622 -3.04 51.76 -37.05
C VAL A 622 -3.56 53.02 -36.39
N VAL A 623 -4.77 53.39 -36.76
CA VAL A 623 -5.43 54.61 -36.32
C VAL A 623 -6.65 54.24 -35.49
N THR A 624 -6.64 54.60 -34.20
CA THR A 624 -7.83 54.52 -33.35
C THR A 624 -8.44 55.92 -33.26
N ALA A 625 -9.73 56.04 -33.53
CA ALA A 625 -10.42 57.30 -33.65
C ALA A 625 -11.85 57.22 -33.11
N GLY A 626 -12.31 58.28 -32.46
CA GLY A 626 -13.70 58.45 -32.00
C GLY A 626 -14.65 58.93 -33.09
N MET A 627 -14.21 58.90 -34.35
CA MET A 627 -14.94 59.40 -35.52
C MET A 627 -15.18 58.27 -36.54
N PRO A 628 -16.22 58.36 -37.38
CA PRO A 628 -16.50 57.37 -38.41
C PRO A 628 -15.30 57.14 -39.34
N ARG A 629 -15.08 55.88 -39.75
CA ARG A 629 -13.98 55.48 -40.65
C ARG A 629 -13.86 56.35 -41.92
N PRO A 630 -14.95 56.78 -42.61
CA PRO A 630 -14.82 57.70 -43.75
C PRO A 630 -14.14 59.03 -43.41
N ASP A 631 -14.35 59.54 -42.20
CA ASP A 631 -13.74 60.79 -41.76
C ASP A 631 -12.26 60.57 -41.39
N VAL A 632 -11.90 59.39 -40.86
CA VAL A 632 -10.49 58.99 -40.66
C VAL A 632 -9.74 58.93 -42.00
N VAL A 633 -10.38 58.39 -43.05
CA VAL A 633 -9.80 58.37 -44.41
C VAL A 633 -9.60 59.78 -44.96
N ARG A 634 -10.57 60.68 -44.75
CA ARG A 634 -10.43 62.09 -45.14
C ARG A 634 -9.27 62.76 -44.42
N ALA A 635 -9.18 62.57 -43.10
CA ALA A 635 -8.07 63.08 -42.30
C ALA A 635 -6.70 62.59 -42.79
N LEU A 636 -6.58 61.30 -43.14
CA LEU A 636 -5.37 60.72 -43.72
C LEU A 636 -4.98 61.40 -45.04
N THR A 637 -5.93 61.63 -45.94
CA THR A 637 -5.65 62.32 -47.21
C THR A 637 -5.28 63.80 -47.00
N GLU A 638 -5.90 64.50 -46.04
CA GLU A 638 -5.62 65.91 -45.74
C GLU A 638 -4.21 66.11 -45.15
N VAL A 639 -3.70 65.14 -44.37
CA VAL A 639 -2.32 65.18 -43.86
C VAL A 639 -1.28 64.69 -44.89
N GLY A 640 -1.71 64.42 -46.13
CA GLY A 640 -0.85 64.03 -47.24
C GLY A 640 -0.37 62.58 -47.17
N ALA A 641 -1.20 61.66 -46.66
CA ALA A 641 -0.92 60.22 -46.68
C ALA A 641 -1.34 59.61 -48.03
N ASP A 642 -0.40 58.95 -48.70
CA ASP A 642 -0.70 58.13 -49.89
C ASP A 642 -1.24 56.76 -49.45
N VAL A 643 -2.56 56.67 -49.33
CA VAL A 643 -3.27 55.47 -48.85
C VAL A 643 -3.47 54.48 -50.01
N VAL A 644 -2.82 53.31 -49.92
CA VAL A 644 -2.91 52.23 -50.91
C VAL A 644 -3.99 51.22 -50.54
N GLY A 645 -4.29 51.07 -49.25
CA GLY A 645 -5.31 50.14 -48.78
C GLY A 645 -5.83 50.50 -47.40
N LEU A 646 -7.04 50.02 -47.10
CA LEU A 646 -7.69 50.18 -45.80
C LEU A 646 -8.24 48.84 -45.35
N SER A 647 -7.99 48.49 -44.09
CA SER A 647 -8.61 47.35 -43.43
C SER A 647 -9.08 47.71 -42.01
N SER A 648 -9.97 46.92 -41.45
CA SER A 648 -10.34 47.03 -40.03
C SER A 648 -9.35 46.21 -39.20
N ARG A 649 -8.92 46.72 -38.05
CA ARG A 649 -8.50 45.86 -36.93
C ARG A 649 -9.81 45.36 -36.27
N LYS A 650 -10.04 44.12 -35.86
CA LYS A 650 -9.17 42.98 -35.52
C LYS A 650 -9.88 41.66 -35.85
N HIS A 651 -9.14 40.65 -36.30
CA HIS A 651 -9.54 39.26 -36.07
C HIS A 651 -9.31 38.90 -34.60
N LEU A 652 -10.04 37.91 -34.09
CA LEU A 652 -9.91 37.41 -32.72
C LEU A 652 -8.43 37.07 -32.34
N GLU A 653 -7.59 36.81 -33.34
CA GLU A 653 -6.15 36.51 -33.25
C GLU A 653 -5.31 37.60 -32.60
N GLU A 654 -5.48 38.86 -33.01
CA GLU A 654 -4.68 39.95 -32.43
C GLU A 654 -5.09 40.26 -30.99
N VAL A 655 -6.39 40.14 -30.67
CA VAL A 655 -6.90 40.30 -29.30
C VAL A 655 -6.33 39.21 -28.41
N PHE A 656 -6.32 37.98 -28.88
CA PHE A 656 -5.77 36.83 -28.18
C PHE A 656 -4.26 36.97 -27.93
N LEU A 657 -3.48 37.38 -28.94
CA LEU A 657 -2.03 37.59 -28.80
C LEU A 657 -1.73 38.70 -27.79
N ARG A 658 -2.46 39.82 -27.82
CA ARG A 658 -2.32 40.90 -26.83
C ARG A 658 -2.68 40.43 -25.42
N VAL A 659 -3.77 39.70 -25.27
CA VAL A 659 -4.25 39.20 -23.97
C VAL A 659 -3.26 38.19 -23.37
N ILE A 660 -2.66 37.32 -24.18
CA ILE A 660 -1.61 36.40 -23.74
C ILE A 660 -0.31 37.15 -23.40
N ALA A 661 0.13 38.08 -24.24
CA ALA A 661 1.33 38.89 -23.97
C ALA A 661 1.20 39.70 -22.68
N ALA A 662 0.03 40.28 -22.42
CA ALA A 662 -0.28 40.97 -21.16
C ALA A 662 -0.31 40.00 -19.96
N ALA A 663 -0.83 38.79 -20.13
CA ALA A 663 -0.84 37.76 -19.08
C ALA A 663 0.56 37.21 -18.76
N GLN A 664 1.48 37.18 -19.74
CA GLN A 664 2.87 36.78 -19.55
C GLN A 664 3.71 37.84 -18.81
N THR A 665 3.39 39.12 -18.99
CA THR A 665 4.11 40.25 -18.38
C THR A 665 3.62 40.57 -16.96
N ALA A 666 2.38 40.24 -16.62
CA ALA A 666 1.81 40.44 -15.30
C ALA A 666 1.75 39.12 -14.51
N GLY A 667 2.74 38.85 -13.67
CA GLY A 667 2.57 37.89 -12.56
C GLY A 667 1.44 38.38 -11.63
N GLU A 668 0.43 37.51 -11.42
CA GLU A 668 -0.77 37.55 -10.51
C GLU A 668 -1.10 38.79 -9.64
N PRO A 669 -2.38 39.08 -9.25
CA PRO A 669 -3.66 38.35 -9.50
C PRO A 669 -4.93 39.24 -9.79
N THR A 670 -6.09 38.54 -9.91
CA THR A 670 -7.49 38.95 -9.61
C THR A 670 -8.05 40.29 -10.08
N GLY A 671 -8.71 40.28 -11.25
CA GLY A 671 -9.64 41.32 -11.69
C GLY A 671 -9.98 41.13 -13.17
N SER A 672 -11.26 41.17 -13.54
CA SER A 672 -11.69 40.93 -14.92
C SER A 672 -10.99 41.94 -15.84
N VAL A 673 -10.34 41.40 -16.88
CA VAL A 673 -9.59 42.19 -17.86
C VAL A 673 -10.52 43.15 -18.60
N THR A 674 -11.82 42.84 -18.68
CA THR A 674 -12.91 43.69 -19.20
C THR A 674 -13.08 44.98 -18.39
N GLU A 675 -12.92 44.95 -17.08
CA GLU A 675 -12.97 46.14 -16.22
C GLU A 675 -11.71 47.01 -16.40
N ARG A 676 -10.55 46.37 -16.62
CA ARG A 676 -9.29 47.06 -16.94
C ARG A 676 -9.31 47.69 -18.32
N LEU A 677 -9.88 47.02 -19.32
CA LEU A 677 -10.07 47.59 -20.66
C LEU A 677 -11.07 48.75 -20.64
N ARG A 678 -12.08 48.74 -19.75
CA ARG A 678 -12.95 49.90 -19.49
C ARG A 678 -12.24 51.03 -18.74
N GLN A 679 -11.42 50.72 -17.73
CA GLN A 679 -10.67 51.74 -16.97
C GLN A 679 -9.54 52.39 -17.77
N VAL A 680 -8.91 51.67 -18.68
CA VAL A 680 -7.93 52.23 -19.62
C VAL A 680 -8.62 53.08 -20.70
N ARG A 681 -9.89 52.80 -21.03
CA ARG A 681 -10.72 53.66 -21.91
C ARG A 681 -11.25 54.93 -21.22
N ALA A 682 -11.21 55.01 -19.89
CA ALA A 682 -11.69 56.15 -19.09
C ALA A 682 -10.56 57.10 -18.65
N ARG A 683 -9.31 56.77 -18.99
CA ARG A 683 -8.13 57.64 -18.91
C ARG A 683 -7.67 57.98 -20.31
#